data_AF-A0A1I3MBR5-F1
#
_entry.id   AF-A0A1I3MBR5-F1
#
_cell.length_a   1.000
_cell.length_b   1.000
_cell.length_c   1.000
_cell.angle_alpha   90.00
_cell.angle_beta   90.00
_cell.angle_gamma   90.00
#
_symmetry.space_group_name_H-M   'P 1'
#
loop_
_entity.id
_entity.type
_entity.pdbx_description
1 polymer ?
#
loop_
_entity_poly.entity_id
_entity_poly.type
_entity_poly.pdbx_seq_one_letter_code
_entity_poly.pdbx_strand_id
1 'polypeptide(L)'
;MSAGLVAAPAPPLYELRRFRDPDALAQVAAERIAQILQGAIARRGRAVAALSGGATPQRTYARLARSELDWSRITMTLVEDRWAPPSDPTSTRNILDLCLFMDSRARGARFQPLYTGDPTPEAGLATAESRLRRLGRPFDLVVLGIGPDGHVAALFPGAEGLTAALDPDGEALLAPIRAPGRGGPRVTLTLSAILQARRILLLFSGPAKSRAFERALQPGPVEEMPIRAVLRQRRTPVEVLCAQTDGADVTTPIAAAWKAVETARDRLAGRRIADLFAADPARFETLSARLDDMLFDYSKTGLDKGAVEALTGLARAAGVEALRDAMFAGAPINATEGRAVLHPALRAAAGEAFSAEGEDVMPEVLETRERSLAFAEAVRTGAYASVSGKPFTDVVNIGIGGSDLGPVMAAAALAPVHDGPRCHFVSNVDGAHVHDVLAGLDPATTLVLIASKTFTTIETMTNAHTARAWMERAIGDRAGAHFAALSTALDEVAKFGIDESRVFGFWDWVGGRYSVWSSIGLSLMIAIGRQRFEDFLAGARAMDAHFREAPLSANLPVLLALVGVWHRGALGLPSRAVIPYDQRLLRLPAYLQQLDMESNGKTARLREGLAGETGPVVWGEPGTNGQHAFFQLLHQGTTVIPVEFLVAANGWEPELAHHHTLLLANCLAQSEALMAGRTEAEAYEMMIADGKPEAEARRLAPHRAFAGDRPSTTLMYRRLDPFTLGRIVALYEHRVFVEGAIWGVNSFDQWGVELGKTLAKALEPMVTGETSAEGKDGSTAGLIAALHALREG
;
A
#
# COMPACT_ATOMS: atom_id res chain seq x y z
N MET A 1 -73.18 3.94 30.26
CA MET A 1 -72.43 5.18 29.91
C MET A 1 -70.98 4.82 29.71
N SER A 2 -70.35 5.45 28.73
CA SER A 2 -69.25 4.96 27.90
C SER A 2 -67.88 4.87 28.58
N ALA A 3 -67.18 3.76 28.31
CA ALA A 3 -65.73 3.67 28.38
C ALA A 3 -65.09 4.65 27.39
N GLY A 4 -64.23 5.55 27.89
CA GLY A 4 -63.38 6.38 27.05
C GLY A 4 -62.27 5.53 26.45
N LEU A 5 -62.34 5.26 25.15
CA LEU A 5 -61.27 4.65 24.38
C LEU A 5 -59.99 5.51 24.50
N VAL A 6 -58.94 4.94 25.10
CA VAL A 6 -57.57 5.41 24.89
C VAL A 6 -57.24 5.09 23.44
N ALA A 7 -57.10 6.14 22.61
CA ALA A 7 -56.71 5.99 21.22
C ALA A 7 -55.35 5.28 21.14
N ALA A 8 -55.28 4.23 20.32
CA ALA A 8 -54.04 3.52 20.03
C ALA A 8 -52.96 4.51 19.50
N PRO A 9 -51.68 4.31 19.81
CA PRO A 9 -50.61 5.14 19.26
C PRO A 9 -50.67 5.11 17.72
N ALA A 10 -50.64 6.28 17.10
CA ALA A 10 -50.66 6.39 15.64
C ALA A 10 -49.51 5.56 15.04
N PRO A 11 -49.75 4.79 13.96
CA PRO A 11 -48.72 3.95 13.34
C PRO A 11 -47.52 4.78 12.86
N PRO A 12 -46.32 4.17 12.74
CA PRO A 12 -45.12 4.88 12.32
C PRO A 12 -45.34 5.57 10.96
N LEU A 13 -44.83 6.81 10.83
CA LEU A 13 -44.93 7.63 9.60
C LEU A 13 -44.01 7.16 8.46
N TYR A 14 -43.34 6.01 8.66
CA TYR A 14 -42.42 5.38 7.74
C TYR A 14 -42.44 3.86 7.90
N GLU A 15 -42.08 3.12 6.86
CA GLU A 15 -41.88 1.67 6.90
C GLU A 15 -40.40 1.38 7.21
N LEU A 16 -40.11 0.67 8.30
CA LEU A 16 -38.74 0.34 8.71
C LEU A 16 -38.41 -1.13 8.42
N ARG A 17 -37.34 -1.36 7.67
CA ARG A 17 -36.78 -2.69 7.46
C ARG A 17 -35.32 -2.71 7.90
N ARG A 18 -35.00 -3.65 8.79
CA ARG A 18 -33.65 -3.89 9.29
C ARG A 18 -33.04 -5.10 8.55
N PHE A 19 -31.80 -4.98 8.14
CA PHE A 19 -31.02 -6.03 7.48
C PHE A 19 -29.80 -6.38 8.33
N ARG A 20 -29.37 -7.64 8.22
CA ARG A 20 -28.24 -8.20 9.00
C ARG A 20 -26.90 -7.53 8.68
N ASP A 21 -26.72 -7.06 7.44
CA ASP A 21 -25.46 -6.54 6.94
C ASP A 21 -25.71 -5.50 5.82
N PRO A 22 -24.71 -4.66 5.49
CA PRO A 22 -24.86 -3.63 4.47
C PRO A 22 -25.06 -4.16 3.05
N ASP A 23 -24.65 -5.40 2.76
CA ASP A 23 -24.75 -6.00 1.43
C ASP A 23 -26.14 -6.57 1.17
N ALA A 24 -26.75 -7.19 2.17
CA ALA A 24 -28.16 -7.58 2.18
C ALA A 24 -29.07 -6.35 2.06
N LEU A 25 -28.76 -5.27 2.78
CA LEU A 25 -29.45 -3.98 2.59
C LEU A 25 -29.30 -3.50 1.15
N ALA A 26 -28.08 -3.46 0.61
CA ALA A 26 -27.83 -2.92 -0.71
C ALA A 26 -28.51 -3.73 -1.82
N GLN A 27 -28.57 -5.05 -1.68
CA GLN A 27 -29.29 -5.94 -2.59
C GLN A 27 -30.79 -5.62 -2.60
N VAL A 28 -31.42 -5.62 -1.43
CA VAL A 28 -32.86 -5.37 -1.32
C VAL A 28 -33.20 -3.93 -1.70
N ALA A 29 -32.34 -2.97 -1.36
CA ALA A 29 -32.50 -1.59 -1.79
C ALA A 29 -32.44 -1.45 -3.33
N ALA A 30 -31.52 -2.15 -4.00
CA ALA A 30 -31.41 -2.12 -5.45
C ALA A 30 -32.65 -2.71 -6.13
N GLU A 31 -33.11 -3.89 -5.67
CA GLU A 31 -34.34 -4.51 -6.14
C GLU A 31 -35.55 -3.61 -5.93
N ARG A 32 -35.63 -2.96 -4.76
CA ARG A 32 -36.72 -2.04 -4.44
C ARG A 32 -36.73 -0.81 -5.34
N ILE A 33 -35.56 -0.21 -5.58
CA ILE A 33 -35.42 0.91 -6.51
C ILE A 33 -35.85 0.47 -7.91
N ALA A 34 -35.37 -0.68 -8.40
CA ALA A 34 -35.73 -1.21 -9.72
C ALA A 34 -37.25 -1.40 -9.87
N GLN A 35 -37.91 -2.01 -8.87
CA GLN A 35 -39.37 -2.19 -8.87
C GLN A 35 -40.13 -0.85 -8.95
N ILE A 36 -39.70 0.16 -8.19
CA ILE A 36 -40.33 1.49 -8.20
C ILE A 36 -40.19 2.14 -9.59
N LEU A 37 -39.00 2.08 -10.18
CA LEU A 37 -38.72 2.66 -11.50
C LEU A 37 -39.46 1.91 -12.61
N GLN A 38 -39.46 0.58 -12.58
CA GLN A 38 -40.20 -0.25 -13.55
C GLN A 38 -41.71 0.03 -13.47
N GLY A 39 -42.28 0.11 -12.25
CA GLY A 39 -43.69 0.44 -12.05
C GLY A 39 -44.05 1.87 -12.47
N ALA A 40 -43.10 2.81 -12.43
CA ALA A 40 -43.26 4.16 -12.96
C ALA A 40 -43.26 4.16 -14.51
N ILE A 41 -42.32 3.43 -15.13
CA ILE A 41 -42.26 3.25 -16.58
C ILE A 41 -43.54 2.58 -17.10
N ALA A 42 -44.01 1.51 -16.47
CA ALA A 42 -45.21 0.80 -16.90
C ALA A 42 -46.47 1.69 -16.89
N ARG A 43 -46.58 2.61 -15.91
CA ARG A 43 -47.76 3.48 -15.77
C ARG A 43 -47.72 4.75 -16.60
N ARG A 44 -46.54 5.30 -16.87
CA ARG A 44 -46.39 6.64 -17.49
C ARG A 44 -45.43 6.69 -18.67
N GLY A 45 -44.86 5.55 -19.04
CA GLY A 45 -43.83 5.46 -20.09
C GLY A 45 -42.48 6.09 -19.71
N ARG A 46 -42.30 6.56 -18.46
CA ARG A 46 -41.07 7.17 -17.95
C ARG A 46 -40.96 7.10 -16.42
N ALA A 47 -39.75 7.19 -15.89
CA ALA A 47 -39.47 7.32 -14.46
C ALA A 47 -38.47 8.46 -14.16
N VAL A 48 -38.65 9.16 -13.04
CA VAL A 48 -37.74 10.24 -12.60
C VAL A 48 -37.25 9.98 -11.18
N ALA A 49 -35.93 9.94 -10.98
CA ALA A 49 -35.32 9.71 -9.67
C ALA A 49 -34.31 10.80 -9.26
N ALA A 50 -34.30 11.17 -7.98
CA ALA A 50 -33.25 11.99 -7.39
C ALA A 50 -32.42 11.15 -6.41
N LEU A 51 -31.10 11.19 -6.57
CA LEU A 51 -30.17 10.28 -5.89
C LEU A 51 -29.18 11.07 -5.01
N SER A 52 -28.90 10.55 -3.81
CA SER A 52 -27.94 11.11 -2.86
C SER A 52 -26.60 10.37 -2.95
N GLY A 53 -25.53 11.00 -2.46
CA GLY A 53 -24.20 10.40 -2.39
C GLY A 53 -23.96 9.53 -1.15
N GLY A 54 -22.72 9.05 -1.02
CA GLY A 54 -22.22 8.37 0.19
C GLY A 54 -22.10 6.85 0.10
N ALA A 55 -21.39 6.28 1.08
CA ALA A 55 -20.97 4.87 1.07
C ALA A 55 -22.13 3.85 1.06
N THR A 56 -23.27 4.15 1.68
CA THR A 56 -24.43 3.24 1.68
C THR A 56 -25.15 3.25 0.32
N PRO A 57 -25.52 4.41 -0.26
CA PRO A 57 -26.05 4.46 -1.63
C PRO A 57 -25.11 3.90 -2.72
N GLN A 58 -23.78 4.09 -2.61
CA GLN A 58 -22.79 3.52 -3.53
C GLN A 58 -22.96 2.02 -3.77
N ARG A 59 -23.04 1.25 -2.68
CA ARG A 59 -23.20 -0.22 -2.73
C ARG A 59 -24.53 -0.63 -3.38
N THR A 60 -25.57 0.16 -3.15
CA THR A 60 -26.89 -0.05 -3.74
C THR A 60 -26.86 0.23 -5.25
N TYR A 61 -26.21 1.33 -5.68
CA TYR A 61 -26.13 1.70 -7.08
C TYR A 61 -25.33 0.71 -7.92
N ALA A 62 -24.24 0.17 -7.37
CA ALA A 62 -23.46 -0.91 -8.00
C ALA A 62 -24.29 -2.16 -8.31
N ARG A 63 -25.27 -2.47 -7.46
CA ARG A 63 -26.19 -3.60 -7.68
C ARG A 63 -27.33 -3.23 -8.62
N LEU A 64 -27.90 -2.03 -8.47
CA LEU A 64 -28.95 -1.50 -9.32
C LEU A 64 -28.50 -1.40 -10.79
N ALA A 65 -27.21 -1.10 -11.05
CA ALA A 65 -26.63 -1.06 -12.39
C ALA A 65 -26.79 -2.38 -13.17
N ARG A 66 -26.97 -3.49 -12.46
CA ARG A 66 -27.15 -4.84 -13.01
C ARG A 66 -28.62 -5.22 -13.22
N SER A 67 -29.57 -4.37 -12.78
CA SER A 67 -31.00 -4.63 -12.93
C SER A 67 -31.47 -4.45 -14.38
N GLU A 68 -32.40 -5.31 -14.80
CA GLU A 68 -33.06 -5.22 -16.10
C GLU A 68 -34.13 -4.13 -16.11
N LEU A 69 -33.73 -2.91 -16.44
CA LEU A 69 -34.61 -1.75 -16.59
C LEU A 69 -34.50 -1.18 -18.01
N ASP A 70 -35.58 -0.60 -18.52
CA ASP A 70 -35.51 0.26 -19.71
C ASP A 70 -34.92 1.62 -19.32
N TRP A 71 -33.60 1.65 -19.22
CA TRP A 71 -32.84 2.83 -18.80
C TRP A 71 -33.10 4.05 -19.68
N SER A 72 -33.44 3.86 -20.97
CA SER A 72 -33.76 4.96 -21.90
C SER A 72 -34.97 5.80 -21.49
N ARG A 73 -35.83 5.24 -20.64
CA ARG A 73 -37.05 5.88 -20.09
C ARG A 73 -36.85 6.45 -18.69
N ILE A 74 -35.62 6.41 -18.16
CA ILE A 74 -35.30 6.89 -16.81
C ILE A 74 -34.54 8.21 -16.91
N THR A 75 -35.01 9.21 -16.16
CA THR A 75 -34.28 10.46 -15.94
C THR A 75 -33.81 10.54 -14.49
N MET A 76 -32.53 10.83 -14.28
CA MET A 76 -31.92 10.93 -12.96
C MET A 76 -31.38 12.33 -12.70
N THR A 77 -31.43 12.75 -11.45
CA THR A 77 -30.77 13.97 -10.95
C THR A 77 -30.21 13.71 -9.55
N LEU A 78 -29.56 14.71 -8.96
CA LEU A 78 -28.98 14.61 -7.63
C LEU A 78 -29.90 15.26 -6.60
N VAL A 79 -29.89 14.71 -5.38
CA VAL A 79 -30.51 15.35 -4.22
C VAL A 79 -29.65 16.52 -3.76
N GLU A 80 -28.34 16.34 -3.75
CA GLU A 80 -27.36 17.36 -3.37
C GLU A 80 -26.10 17.27 -4.23
N ASP A 81 -25.40 18.40 -4.37
CA ASP A 81 -24.05 18.39 -4.94
C ASP A 81 -23.15 19.50 -4.38
N ARG A 82 -21.84 19.35 -4.55
CA ARG A 82 -20.92 20.49 -4.51
C ARG A 82 -21.14 21.33 -5.77
N TRP A 83 -20.97 22.63 -5.64
CA TRP A 83 -21.06 23.52 -6.80
C TRP A 83 -19.80 23.44 -7.64
N ALA A 84 -19.71 22.38 -8.43
CA ALA A 84 -18.57 22.04 -9.26
C ALA A 84 -19.00 21.33 -10.55
N PRO A 85 -18.19 21.34 -11.62
CA PRO A 85 -18.44 20.57 -12.83
C PRO A 85 -18.64 19.07 -12.54
N PRO A 86 -19.44 18.35 -13.36
CA PRO A 86 -19.62 16.90 -13.22
C PRO A 86 -18.33 16.08 -13.21
N SER A 87 -17.25 16.57 -13.84
CA SER A 87 -15.93 15.95 -13.88
C SER A 87 -15.05 16.23 -12.66
N ASP A 88 -15.46 17.15 -11.78
CA ASP A 88 -14.73 17.47 -10.57
C ASP A 88 -14.84 16.30 -9.57
N PRO A 89 -13.74 15.70 -9.07
CA PRO A 89 -13.74 14.54 -8.18
C PRO A 89 -14.63 14.68 -6.93
N THR A 90 -14.91 15.92 -6.51
CA THR A 90 -15.70 16.23 -5.32
C THR A 90 -17.21 16.27 -5.59
N SER A 91 -17.65 16.23 -6.85
CA SER A 91 -19.06 16.12 -7.22
C SER A 91 -19.64 14.75 -6.85
N THR A 92 -20.88 14.77 -6.37
CA THR A 92 -21.71 13.59 -6.08
C THR A 92 -22.02 12.81 -7.36
N ARG A 93 -21.90 13.44 -8.54
CA ARG A 93 -22.00 12.77 -9.84
C ARG A 93 -20.97 11.64 -10.00
N ASN A 94 -19.72 11.83 -9.56
CA ASN A 94 -18.69 10.79 -9.73
C ASN A 94 -19.06 9.46 -9.08
N ILE A 95 -19.79 9.52 -7.97
CA ILE A 95 -20.30 8.33 -7.30
C ILE A 95 -21.22 7.55 -8.22
N LEU A 96 -22.14 8.24 -8.91
CA LEU A 96 -23.02 7.59 -9.87
C LEU A 96 -22.25 7.13 -11.11
N ASP A 97 -21.25 7.88 -11.57
CA ASP A 97 -20.44 7.45 -12.70
C ASP A 97 -19.69 6.16 -12.39
N LEU A 98 -19.05 6.05 -11.23
CA LEU A 98 -18.32 4.85 -10.81
C LEU A 98 -19.24 3.67 -10.48
N CYS A 99 -20.34 3.92 -9.77
CA CYS A 99 -21.17 2.84 -9.22
C CYS A 99 -22.35 2.47 -10.10
N LEU A 100 -22.89 3.41 -10.89
CA LEU A 100 -24.09 3.19 -11.67
C LEU A 100 -23.81 3.14 -13.16
N PHE A 101 -22.98 4.06 -13.70
CA PHE A 101 -22.80 4.21 -15.15
C PHE A 101 -21.54 3.56 -15.72
N MET A 102 -20.56 3.17 -14.89
CA MET A 102 -19.33 2.53 -15.34
C MET A 102 -19.65 1.15 -15.94
N ASP A 103 -19.43 1.02 -17.25
CA ASP A 103 -19.61 -0.19 -18.06
C ASP A 103 -20.92 -0.95 -17.84
N SER A 104 -22.02 -0.18 -17.68
CA SER A 104 -23.34 -0.71 -17.42
C SER A 104 -24.38 -0.26 -18.46
N ARG A 105 -25.51 -0.99 -18.51
CA ARG A 105 -26.69 -0.61 -19.31
C ARG A 105 -27.34 0.68 -18.81
N ALA A 106 -27.02 1.11 -17.58
CA ALA A 106 -27.59 2.32 -16.98
C ALA A 106 -27.15 3.62 -17.68
N ARG A 107 -26.10 3.59 -18.53
CA ARG A 107 -25.71 4.72 -19.39
C ARG A 107 -26.84 5.20 -20.31
N GLY A 108 -27.83 4.35 -20.58
CA GLY A 108 -29.03 4.75 -21.33
C GLY A 108 -29.93 5.77 -20.60
N ALA A 109 -29.76 5.96 -19.28
CA ALA A 109 -30.53 6.93 -18.52
C ALA A 109 -30.12 8.37 -18.83
N ARG A 110 -31.11 9.26 -18.91
CA ARG A 110 -30.86 10.70 -19.03
C ARG A 110 -30.44 11.24 -17.68
N PHE A 111 -29.39 12.03 -17.62
CA PHE A 111 -28.96 12.68 -16.37
C PHE A 111 -29.08 14.20 -16.46
N GLN A 112 -29.69 14.80 -15.42
CA GLN A 112 -29.81 16.24 -15.26
C GLN A 112 -28.91 16.69 -14.09
N PRO A 113 -27.75 17.32 -14.36
CA PRO A 113 -26.90 17.88 -13.30
C PRO A 113 -27.58 19.09 -12.63
N LEU A 114 -27.21 19.33 -11.38
CA LEU A 114 -27.55 20.55 -10.64
C LEU A 114 -26.64 21.73 -11.03
N TYR A 115 -25.36 21.46 -11.32
CA TYR A 115 -24.41 22.48 -11.77
C TYR A 115 -24.79 23.04 -13.14
N THR A 116 -24.72 24.36 -13.28
CA THR A 116 -25.16 25.08 -14.48
C THR A 116 -24.03 25.68 -15.30
N GLY A 117 -22.81 25.73 -14.76
CA GLY A 117 -21.67 26.45 -15.35
C GLY A 117 -21.46 27.84 -14.75
N ASP A 118 -22.38 28.31 -13.90
CA ASP A 118 -22.29 29.62 -13.27
C ASP A 118 -21.26 29.64 -12.12
N PRO A 119 -20.63 30.80 -11.83
CA PRO A 119 -19.52 30.90 -10.88
C PRO A 119 -19.91 30.62 -9.42
N THR A 120 -21.19 30.79 -9.06
CA THR A 120 -21.69 30.49 -7.72
C THR A 120 -23.06 29.80 -7.77
N PRO A 121 -23.44 29.03 -6.73
CA PRO A 121 -24.76 28.42 -6.66
C PRO A 121 -25.89 29.44 -6.78
N GLU A 122 -25.72 30.62 -6.18
CA GLU A 122 -26.72 31.68 -6.19
C GLU A 122 -26.97 32.20 -7.61
N ALA A 123 -25.91 32.35 -8.42
CA ALA A 123 -26.02 32.77 -9.81
C ALA A 123 -26.70 31.72 -10.69
N GLY A 124 -26.42 30.43 -10.45
CA GLY A 124 -26.97 29.32 -11.23
C GLY A 124 -28.33 28.81 -10.77
N LEU A 125 -28.82 29.23 -9.62
CA LEU A 125 -29.97 28.62 -8.94
C LEU A 125 -31.24 28.62 -9.81
N ALA A 126 -31.58 29.75 -10.43
CA ALA A 126 -32.77 29.89 -11.27
C ALA A 126 -32.70 28.97 -12.51
N THR A 127 -31.52 28.83 -13.10
CA THR A 127 -31.27 27.93 -14.24
C THR A 127 -31.40 26.47 -13.82
N ALA A 128 -30.81 26.09 -12.69
CA ALA A 128 -30.89 24.74 -12.13
C ALA A 128 -32.35 24.37 -11.79
N GLU A 129 -33.09 25.28 -11.16
CA GLU A 129 -34.51 25.08 -10.86
C GLU A 129 -35.36 24.94 -12.12
N SER A 130 -35.13 25.77 -13.13
CA SER A 130 -35.85 25.68 -14.42
C SER A 130 -35.62 24.32 -15.08
N ARG A 131 -34.39 23.79 -15.04
CA ARG A 131 -34.05 22.44 -15.51
C ARG A 131 -34.78 21.36 -14.71
N LEU A 132 -34.81 21.46 -13.38
CA LEU A 132 -35.54 20.51 -12.54
C LEU A 132 -37.05 20.52 -12.79
N ARG A 133 -37.67 21.70 -12.97
CA ARG A 133 -39.10 21.83 -13.27
C ARG A 133 -39.48 21.12 -14.58
N ARG A 134 -38.54 21.04 -15.55
CA ARG A 134 -38.73 20.35 -16.83
C ARG A 134 -38.57 18.83 -16.77
N LEU A 135 -38.07 18.25 -15.68
CA LEU A 135 -37.90 16.79 -15.56
C LEU A 135 -39.23 16.02 -15.46
N GLY A 136 -40.35 16.72 -15.32
CA GLY A 136 -41.68 16.13 -15.24
C GLY A 136 -41.96 15.54 -13.86
N ARG A 137 -42.26 16.42 -12.90
CA ARG A 137 -42.57 16.13 -11.49
C ARG A 137 -44.00 15.58 -11.32
N PRO A 138 -44.35 14.93 -10.18
CA PRO A 138 -43.51 14.60 -9.01
C PRO A 138 -42.35 13.64 -9.31
N PHE A 139 -41.28 13.64 -8.51
CA PHE A 139 -40.26 12.59 -8.58
C PHE A 139 -40.89 11.24 -8.26
N ASP A 140 -40.52 10.19 -8.97
CA ASP A 140 -41.01 8.83 -8.66
C ASP A 140 -40.32 8.24 -7.44
N LEU A 141 -39.06 8.61 -7.27
CA LEU A 141 -38.23 8.17 -6.17
C LEU A 141 -37.25 9.27 -5.77
N VAL A 142 -37.13 9.51 -4.48
CA VAL A 142 -35.99 10.23 -3.89
C VAL A 142 -35.25 9.26 -2.98
N VAL A 143 -33.94 9.07 -3.22
CA VAL A 143 -33.07 8.25 -2.36
C VAL A 143 -32.25 9.17 -1.47
N LEU A 144 -32.38 8.99 -0.15
CA LEU A 144 -31.70 9.80 0.87
C LEU A 144 -30.74 8.96 1.69
N GLY A 145 -29.70 9.60 2.21
CA GLY A 145 -28.88 9.10 3.32
C GLY A 145 -29.07 9.93 4.59
N ILE A 146 -28.55 9.43 5.71
CA ILE A 146 -28.44 10.17 6.98
C ILE A 146 -26.97 10.32 7.39
N GLY A 147 -26.61 11.52 7.85
CA GLY A 147 -25.33 11.81 8.49
C GLY A 147 -25.29 11.44 9.97
N PRO A 148 -24.10 11.24 10.56
CA PRO A 148 -23.96 10.96 12.00
C PRO A 148 -24.41 12.11 12.91
N ASP A 149 -24.47 13.33 12.38
CA ASP A 149 -24.99 14.55 13.02
C ASP A 149 -26.49 14.78 12.73
N GLY A 150 -27.15 13.87 11.99
CA GLY A 150 -28.57 13.99 11.65
C GLY A 150 -28.87 14.79 10.39
N HIS A 151 -27.85 15.20 9.61
CA HIS A 151 -28.08 15.85 8.31
C HIS A 151 -28.70 14.88 7.28
N VAL A 152 -29.41 15.45 6.31
CA VAL A 152 -29.99 14.76 5.13
C VAL A 152 -29.92 15.71 3.93
N ALA A 153 -29.67 15.23 2.71
CA ALA A 153 -29.61 16.09 1.51
C ALA A 153 -28.67 17.31 1.68
N ALA A 154 -27.48 17.13 2.28
CA ALA A 154 -26.59 18.24 2.66
C ALA A 154 -27.23 19.38 3.51
N LEU A 155 -28.41 19.18 4.10
CA LEU A 155 -29.01 20.07 5.08
C LEU A 155 -28.34 19.79 6.42
N PHE A 156 -27.24 20.49 6.70
CA PHE A 156 -26.44 20.30 7.92
C PHE A 156 -26.98 21.14 9.08
N PRO A 157 -26.98 20.62 10.33
CA PRO A 157 -27.22 21.44 11.50
C PRO A 157 -26.30 22.67 11.53
N GLY A 158 -26.88 23.86 11.72
CA GLY A 158 -26.14 25.13 11.78
C GLY A 158 -25.66 25.69 10.43
N ALA A 159 -26.10 25.13 9.30
CA ALA A 159 -25.76 25.68 7.99
C ALA A 159 -26.52 26.97 7.66
N GLU A 160 -25.88 27.87 6.90
CA GLU A 160 -26.53 29.04 6.32
C GLU A 160 -27.59 28.59 5.29
N GLY A 161 -28.78 29.19 5.34
CA GLY A 161 -29.91 28.84 4.47
C GLY A 161 -30.73 27.63 4.91
N LEU A 162 -30.37 26.97 6.02
CA LEU A 162 -31.02 25.74 6.49
C LEU A 162 -32.53 25.90 6.77
N THR A 163 -32.92 26.94 7.51
CA THR A 163 -34.33 27.15 7.91
C THR A 163 -35.24 27.31 6.71
N ALA A 164 -34.85 28.12 5.72
CA ALA A 164 -35.60 28.29 4.48
C ALA A 164 -35.66 26.99 3.66
N ALA A 165 -34.55 26.23 3.61
CA ALA A 165 -34.50 24.95 2.91
C ALA A 165 -35.33 23.84 3.59
N LEU A 166 -35.61 23.98 4.89
CA LEU A 166 -36.44 23.05 5.68
C LEU A 166 -37.92 23.43 5.71
N ASP A 167 -38.34 24.52 5.06
CA ASP A 167 -39.76 24.86 4.94
C ASP A 167 -40.49 23.83 4.06
N PRO A 168 -41.44 23.04 4.61
CA PRO A 168 -42.19 22.06 3.82
C PRO A 168 -43.14 22.71 2.81
N ASP A 169 -43.46 24.00 2.98
CA ASP A 169 -44.37 24.78 2.15
C ASP A 169 -43.65 25.80 1.24
N GLY A 170 -42.31 25.80 1.25
CA GLY A 170 -41.51 26.67 0.40
C GLY A 170 -41.71 26.42 -1.11
N GLU A 171 -41.61 27.50 -1.90
CA GLU A 171 -41.78 27.46 -3.37
C GLU A 171 -40.50 27.07 -4.14
N ALA A 172 -39.34 27.29 -3.51
CA ALA A 172 -38.03 26.98 -4.07
C ALA A 172 -37.80 25.46 -4.11
N LEU A 173 -37.24 24.97 -5.21
CA LEU A 173 -36.89 23.56 -5.36
C LEU A 173 -35.46 23.27 -4.95
N LEU A 174 -34.59 24.28 -5.03
CA LEU A 174 -33.19 24.19 -4.67
C LEU A 174 -32.82 25.28 -3.68
N ALA A 175 -31.86 24.98 -2.81
CA ALA A 175 -31.23 25.95 -1.92
C ALA A 175 -29.71 25.86 -2.02
N PRO A 176 -29.01 27.01 -2.06
CA PRO A 176 -27.59 27.05 -1.77
C PRO A 176 -27.39 26.77 -0.27
N ILE A 177 -26.41 25.93 0.09
CA ILE A 177 -26.10 25.61 1.49
C ILE A 177 -24.61 25.79 1.73
N ARG A 178 -24.28 26.47 2.84
CA ARG A 178 -22.91 26.66 3.32
C ARG A 178 -22.81 26.12 4.76
N ALA A 179 -22.04 25.06 4.93
CA ALA A 179 -21.86 24.40 6.22
C ALA A 179 -20.42 24.62 6.74
N PRO A 180 -20.24 25.19 7.95
CA PRO A 180 -18.93 25.39 8.55
C PRO A 180 -18.12 24.08 8.61
N GLY A 181 -16.85 24.11 8.19
CA GLY A 181 -15.95 22.97 8.25
C GLY A 181 -16.24 21.80 7.28
N ARG A 182 -17.24 21.91 6.40
CA ARG A 182 -17.58 20.84 5.41
C ARG A 182 -17.09 21.12 3.98
N GLY A 183 -16.35 22.23 3.79
CA GLY A 183 -15.68 22.70 2.57
C GLY A 183 -16.66 23.09 1.44
N GLY A 184 -16.31 24.11 0.64
CA GLY A 184 -16.95 24.51 -0.63
C GLY A 184 -18.46 24.84 -0.63
N PRO A 185 -18.96 25.71 -1.52
CA PRO A 185 -20.39 25.96 -1.67
C PRO A 185 -21.12 24.74 -2.24
N ARG A 186 -22.37 24.53 -1.80
CA ARG A 186 -23.23 23.39 -2.21
C ARG A 186 -24.58 23.85 -2.69
N VAL A 187 -25.25 22.97 -3.44
CA VAL A 187 -26.65 23.10 -3.82
C VAL A 187 -27.39 21.83 -3.44
N THR A 188 -28.62 21.97 -2.93
CA THR A 188 -29.46 20.83 -2.54
C THR A 188 -30.92 21.05 -2.89
N LEU A 189 -31.67 19.96 -3.05
CA LEU A 189 -33.13 19.96 -2.99
C LEU A 189 -33.62 20.47 -1.62
N THR A 190 -34.61 21.34 -1.65
CA THR A 190 -35.34 21.78 -0.44
C THR A 190 -36.24 20.65 0.08
N LEU A 191 -36.69 20.77 1.33
CA LEU A 191 -37.66 19.83 1.90
C LEU A 191 -38.94 19.79 1.06
N SER A 192 -39.50 20.93 0.68
CA SER A 192 -40.66 21.00 -0.23
C SER A 192 -40.42 20.23 -1.53
N ALA A 193 -39.21 20.27 -2.10
CA ALA A 193 -38.89 19.52 -3.31
C ALA A 193 -38.83 18.01 -3.08
N ILE A 194 -38.23 17.58 -1.96
CA ILE A 194 -38.13 16.18 -1.52
C ILE A 194 -39.52 15.59 -1.25
N LEU A 195 -40.40 16.35 -0.57
CA LEU A 195 -41.77 15.93 -0.23
C LEU A 195 -42.74 15.95 -1.43
N GLN A 196 -42.26 16.35 -2.60
CA GLN A 196 -43.00 16.15 -3.86
C GLN A 196 -42.64 14.82 -4.53
N ALA A 197 -41.88 13.94 -3.88
CA ALA A 197 -41.69 12.58 -4.36
C ALA A 197 -42.92 11.71 -4.12
N ARG A 198 -43.12 10.71 -4.98
CA ARG A 198 -44.11 9.65 -4.76
C ARG A 198 -43.67 8.65 -3.70
N ARG A 199 -42.36 8.45 -3.56
CA ARG A 199 -41.72 7.60 -2.56
C ARG A 199 -40.37 8.19 -2.16
N ILE A 200 -40.07 8.14 -0.87
CA ILE A 200 -38.73 8.43 -0.34
C ILE A 200 -38.15 7.12 0.19
N LEU A 201 -36.92 6.81 -0.21
CA LEU A 201 -36.16 5.67 0.29
C LEU A 201 -34.96 6.19 1.08
N LEU A 202 -35.00 6.03 2.40
CA LEU A 202 -33.91 6.40 3.30
C LEU A 202 -33.01 5.19 3.54
N LEU A 203 -31.74 5.31 3.12
CA LEU A 203 -30.75 4.24 3.20
C LEU A 203 -29.63 4.62 4.17
N PHE A 204 -29.39 3.77 5.18
CA PHE A 204 -28.21 3.94 6.02
C PHE A 204 -27.71 2.64 6.63
N SER A 205 -26.42 2.60 6.91
CA SER A 205 -25.77 1.48 7.57
C SER A 205 -24.72 1.99 8.55
N GLY A 206 -24.56 1.25 9.65
CA GLY A 206 -23.51 1.47 10.62
C GLY A 206 -23.95 2.27 11.87
N PRO A 207 -23.24 2.06 13.00
CA PRO A 207 -23.72 2.41 14.33
C PRO A 207 -23.89 3.91 14.55
N ALA A 208 -23.03 4.75 13.99
CA ALA A 208 -23.16 6.20 14.12
C ALA A 208 -24.44 6.75 13.47
N LYS A 209 -24.80 6.22 12.28
CA LYS A 209 -26.02 6.60 11.56
C LYS A 209 -27.27 6.02 12.21
N SER A 210 -27.19 4.78 12.72
CA SER A 210 -28.27 4.20 13.53
C SER A 210 -28.53 5.04 14.79
N ARG A 211 -27.48 5.46 15.51
CA ARG A 211 -27.64 6.38 16.66
C ARG A 211 -28.25 7.72 16.25
N ALA A 212 -27.83 8.29 15.12
CA ALA A 212 -28.43 9.52 14.59
C ALA A 212 -29.92 9.32 14.26
N PHE A 213 -30.28 8.19 13.66
CA PHE A 213 -31.67 7.84 13.39
C PHE A 213 -32.49 7.70 14.67
N GLU A 214 -32.02 6.93 15.66
CA GLU A 214 -32.69 6.77 16.96
C GLU A 214 -32.84 8.11 17.71
N ARG A 215 -31.82 8.98 17.66
CA ARG A 215 -31.90 10.35 18.20
C ARG A 215 -32.92 11.22 17.46
N ALA A 216 -33.06 11.05 16.15
CA ALA A 216 -34.03 11.79 15.36
C ALA A 216 -35.47 11.41 15.71
N LEU A 217 -35.72 10.18 16.17
CA LEU A 217 -37.03 9.74 16.64
C LEU A 217 -37.46 10.46 17.94
N GLN A 218 -36.51 10.95 18.72
CA GLN A 218 -36.80 11.73 19.94
C GLN A 218 -37.30 13.13 19.61
N PRO A 219 -38.16 13.75 20.46
CA PRO A 219 -38.60 15.14 20.31
C PRO A 219 -37.43 16.13 20.20
N GLY A 220 -37.67 17.25 19.51
CA GLY A 220 -36.71 18.36 19.38
C GLY A 220 -36.78 19.06 18.00
N PRO A 221 -36.09 20.20 17.83
CA PRO A 221 -36.10 21.01 16.61
C PRO A 221 -35.63 20.25 15.36
N VAL A 222 -36.15 20.62 14.19
CA VAL A 222 -35.72 20.02 12.92
C VAL A 222 -34.37 20.57 12.47
N GLU A 223 -34.00 21.78 12.89
CA GLU A 223 -32.75 22.46 12.58
C GLU A 223 -31.55 21.78 13.25
N GLU A 224 -31.76 21.16 14.42
CA GLU A 224 -30.73 20.38 15.12
C GLU A 224 -30.49 19.01 14.49
N MET A 225 -31.52 18.42 13.88
CA MET A 225 -31.44 17.13 13.19
C MET A 225 -32.36 17.15 11.97
N PRO A 226 -31.91 17.70 10.82
CA PRO A 226 -32.72 17.92 9.62
C PRO A 226 -33.50 16.70 9.13
N ILE A 227 -32.99 15.48 9.34
CA ILE A 227 -33.71 14.24 9.04
C ILE A 227 -35.08 14.12 9.74
N ARG A 228 -35.29 14.79 10.88
CA ARG A 228 -36.59 14.86 11.59
C ARG A 228 -37.69 15.37 10.67
N ALA A 229 -37.40 16.33 9.81
CA ALA A 229 -38.37 16.91 8.89
C ALA A 229 -38.89 15.88 7.87
N VAL A 230 -38.04 14.94 7.44
CA VAL A 230 -38.40 13.83 6.55
C VAL A 230 -39.16 12.73 7.30
N LEU A 231 -38.81 12.43 8.55
CA LEU A 231 -39.41 11.34 9.33
C LEU A 231 -40.75 11.71 9.98
N ARG A 232 -41.04 12.99 10.20
CA ARG A 232 -42.24 13.47 10.92
C ARG A 232 -43.38 13.93 10.02
N GLN A 233 -43.13 14.08 8.73
CA GLN A 233 -44.14 14.51 7.75
C GLN A 233 -45.07 13.36 7.34
N ARG A 234 -46.26 13.70 6.81
CA ARG A 234 -47.26 12.75 6.30
C ARG A 234 -47.58 12.89 4.80
N ARG A 235 -46.86 13.77 4.08
CA ARG A 235 -47.06 14.10 2.66
C ARG A 235 -46.59 12.98 1.73
N THR A 236 -45.46 12.36 2.05
CA THR A 236 -44.82 11.36 1.20
C THR A 236 -44.51 10.11 2.01
N PRO A 237 -44.83 8.91 1.50
CA PRO A 237 -44.41 7.68 2.14
C PRO A 237 -42.89 7.54 2.17
N VAL A 238 -42.35 7.24 3.35
CA VAL A 238 -40.92 7.00 3.58
C VAL A 238 -40.71 5.52 3.89
N GLU A 239 -39.84 4.87 3.13
CA GLU A 239 -39.31 3.55 3.43
C GLU A 239 -37.87 3.71 3.94
N VAL A 240 -37.61 3.20 5.14
CA VAL A 240 -36.32 3.24 5.79
C VAL A 240 -35.71 1.84 5.73
N LEU A 241 -34.66 1.69 4.94
CA LEU A 241 -33.86 0.47 4.91
C LEU A 241 -32.58 0.74 5.67
N CYS A 242 -32.37 0.00 6.75
CA CYS A 242 -31.16 0.13 7.53
C CYS A 242 -30.52 -1.22 7.83
N ALA A 243 -29.21 -1.25 7.87
CA ALA A 243 -28.46 -2.37 8.38
C ALA A 243 -27.86 -1.94 9.71
N GLN A 244 -28.31 -2.58 10.78
CA GLN A 244 -27.56 -2.59 12.03
C GLN A 244 -26.55 -3.71 11.89
N THR A 245 -25.29 -3.42 12.20
CA THR A 245 -24.45 -4.45 12.79
C THR A 245 -25.07 -4.71 14.16
N ASP A 246 -25.88 -5.76 14.30
CA ASP A 246 -26.55 -6.11 15.56
C ASP A 246 -25.54 -6.04 16.71
N GLY A 247 -25.97 -5.39 17.80
CA GLY A 247 -25.17 -5.11 18.99
C GLY A 247 -24.80 -6.35 19.81
N ALA A 248 -23.94 -7.21 19.27
CA ALA A 248 -22.68 -7.36 19.97
C ALA A 248 -21.82 -6.16 19.55
N ASP A 249 -20.87 -5.75 20.38
CA ASP A 249 -19.67 -5.15 19.81
C ASP A 249 -19.07 -6.23 18.89
N VAL A 250 -19.56 -6.35 17.65
CA VAL A 250 -18.79 -6.99 16.57
C VAL A 250 -17.84 -5.91 16.09
N THR A 251 -17.05 -5.36 17.02
CA THR A 251 -15.63 -5.25 16.75
C THR A 251 -15.26 -6.59 16.15
N THR A 252 -15.03 -6.59 14.84
CA THR A 252 -14.49 -7.74 14.15
C THR A 252 -13.27 -8.22 14.93
N PRO A 253 -12.92 -9.52 14.88
CA PRO A 253 -11.86 -10.03 15.74
C PRO A 253 -10.63 -9.11 15.76
N ILE A 254 -10.30 -8.55 14.59
CA ILE A 254 -9.23 -7.59 14.41
C ILE A 254 -9.49 -6.23 15.08
N ALA A 255 -10.68 -5.64 14.96
CA ALA A 255 -11.02 -4.39 15.66
C ALA A 255 -11.05 -4.59 17.19
N ALA A 256 -11.46 -5.76 17.68
CA ALA A 256 -11.49 -6.09 19.10
C ALA A 256 -10.07 -6.23 19.64
N ALA A 257 -9.23 -6.99 18.93
CA ALA A 257 -7.82 -7.12 19.25
C ALA A 257 -7.08 -5.78 19.14
N TRP A 258 -7.43 -4.94 18.15
CA TRP A 258 -6.89 -3.60 18.03
C TRP A 258 -7.22 -2.75 19.26
N LYS A 259 -8.41 -2.89 19.85
CA LYS A 259 -8.75 -2.15 21.07
C LYS A 259 -7.82 -2.50 22.24
N ALA A 260 -7.37 -3.75 22.34
CA ALA A 260 -6.36 -4.15 23.34
C ALA A 260 -5.01 -3.48 23.06
N VAL A 261 -4.61 -3.35 21.79
CA VAL A 261 -3.39 -2.62 21.39
C VAL A 261 -3.50 -1.13 21.73
N GLU A 262 -4.63 -0.47 21.44
CA GLU A 262 -4.88 0.92 21.84
C GLU A 262 -4.81 1.09 23.36
N THR A 263 -5.41 0.16 24.11
CA THR A 263 -5.37 0.17 25.58
C THR A 263 -3.94 0.04 26.09
N ALA A 264 -3.13 -0.83 25.47
CA ALA A 264 -1.71 -0.96 25.80
C ALA A 264 -0.93 0.32 25.46
N ARG A 265 -1.19 0.94 24.32
CA ARG A 265 -0.60 2.23 23.92
C ARG A 265 -0.93 3.32 24.93
N ASP A 266 -2.21 3.49 25.27
CA ASP A 266 -2.65 4.55 26.17
C ASP A 266 -2.07 4.36 27.58
N ARG A 267 -1.90 3.11 28.04
CA ARG A 267 -1.22 2.78 29.30
C ARG A 267 0.27 3.09 29.29
N LEU A 268 0.93 2.95 28.15
CA LEU A 268 2.37 3.18 27.98
C LEU A 268 2.70 4.63 27.58
N ALA A 269 1.70 5.43 27.23
CA ALA A 269 1.87 6.81 26.82
C ALA A 269 2.62 7.63 27.89
N GLY A 270 3.68 8.32 27.48
CA GLY A 270 4.51 9.15 28.36
C GLY A 270 5.53 8.39 29.21
N ARG A 271 5.58 7.05 29.16
CA ARG A 271 6.66 6.28 29.79
C ARG A 271 7.88 6.23 28.89
N ARG A 272 9.05 6.58 29.41
CA ARG A 272 10.29 6.51 28.64
C ARG A 272 10.80 5.07 28.56
N ILE A 273 11.44 4.71 27.45
CA ILE A 273 12.05 3.38 27.26
C ILE A 273 13.04 3.07 28.40
N ALA A 274 13.84 4.04 28.83
CA ALA A 274 14.76 3.87 29.95
C ALA A 274 14.04 3.46 31.27
N ASP A 275 12.87 4.04 31.54
CA ASP A 275 12.06 3.69 32.71
C ASP A 275 11.51 2.26 32.61
N LEU A 276 11.23 1.78 31.39
CA LEU A 276 10.82 0.39 31.15
C LEU A 276 11.93 -0.61 31.50
N PHE A 277 13.19 -0.28 31.23
CA PHE A 277 14.34 -1.09 31.65
C PHE A 277 14.55 -1.05 33.16
N ALA A 278 14.40 0.13 33.78
CA ALA A 278 14.52 0.27 35.23
C ALA A 278 13.45 -0.54 35.98
N ALA A 279 12.24 -0.63 35.42
CA ALA A 279 11.13 -1.39 36.00
C ALA A 279 11.20 -2.91 35.78
N ASP A 280 11.91 -3.37 34.75
CA ASP A 280 12.06 -4.79 34.40
C ASP A 280 13.52 -5.13 34.08
N PRO A 281 14.32 -5.58 35.07
CA PRO A 281 15.71 -5.96 34.85
C PRO A 281 15.91 -7.12 33.88
N ALA A 282 14.88 -7.95 33.64
CA ALA A 282 14.90 -9.08 32.70
C ALA A 282 14.28 -8.72 31.33
N ARG A 283 14.17 -7.43 31.03
CA ARG A 283 13.51 -6.92 29.82
C ARG A 283 14.19 -7.38 28.54
N PHE A 284 15.52 -7.48 28.52
CA PHE A 284 16.25 -7.97 27.35
C PHE A 284 15.86 -9.42 27.02
N GLU A 285 15.84 -10.28 28.03
CA GLU A 285 15.45 -11.69 27.91
C GLU A 285 13.98 -11.82 27.52
N THR A 286 13.12 -10.94 28.05
CA THR A 286 11.67 -10.95 27.78
C THR A 286 11.32 -10.42 26.39
N LEU A 287 12.09 -9.46 25.88
CA LEU A 287 11.85 -8.78 24.60
C LEU A 287 12.99 -9.02 23.60
N SER A 288 13.46 -10.26 23.57
CA SER A 288 14.31 -10.78 22.51
C SER A 288 13.87 -12.18 22.10
N ALA A 289 14.14 -12.54 20.85
CA ALA A 289 13.88 -13.87 20.30
C ALA A 289 15.07 -14.35 19.48
N ARG A 290 15.21 -15.68 19.34
CA ARG A 290 16.34 -16.30 18.62
C ARG A 290 15.86 -17.34 17.61
N LEU A 291 16.59 -17.42 16.51
CA LEU A 291 16.65 -18.57 15.61
C LEU A 291 18.13 -18.96 15.50
N ASP A 292 18.52 -20.00 16.23
CA ASP A 292 19.92 -20.43 16.38
C ASP A 292 20.84 -19.27 16.83
N ASP A 293 21.75 -18.83 15.95
CA ASP A 293 22.72 -17.75 16.18
C ASP A 293 22.18 -16.35 15.82
N MET A 294 20.97 -16.25 15.25
CA MET A 294 20.33 -14.98 14.92
C MET A 294 19.47 -14.51 16.09
N LEU A 295 19.88 -13.42 16.73
CA LEU A 295 19.18 -12.74 17.82
C LEU A 295 18.43 -11.52 17.28
N PHE A 296 17.15 -11.43 17.60
CA PHE A 296 16.35 -10.22 17.40
C PHE A 296 16.04 -9.59 18.77
N ASP A 297 16.71 -8.48 19.08
CA ASP A 297 16.45 -7.64 20.26
C ASP A 297 15.50 -6.49 19.89
N TYR A 298 14.34 -6.44 20.53
CA TYR A 298 13.37 -5.35 20.41
C TYR A 298 13.04 -4.72 21.77
N SER A 299 13.91 -4.92 22.76
CA SER A 299 13.77 -4.40 24.12
C SER A 299 13.90 -2.88 24.19
N LYS A 300 14.65 -2.25 23.28
CA LYS A 300 14.82 -0.79 23.17
C LYS A 300 13.68 -0.10 22.40
N THR A 301 12.47 -0.61 22.54
CA THR A 301 11.23 -0.03 22.00
C THR A 301 10.29 0.39 23.12
N GLY A 302 9.25 1.17 22.81
CA GLY A 302 8.21 1.55 23.78
C GLY A 302 7.23 0.44 24.15
N LEU A 303 7.54 -0.83 23.87
CA LEU A 303 6.69 -1.99 24.14
C LEU A 303 6.94 -2.57 25.53
N ASP A 304 5.94 -3.20 26.13
CA ASP A 304 6.15 -4.16 27.22
C ASP A 304 5.51 -5.52 26.88
N LYS A 305 5.66 -6.50 27.77
CA LYS A 305 5.11 -7.84 27.56
C LYS A 305 3.61 -7.82 27.23
N GLY A 306 2.82 -7.03 27.96
CA GLY A 306 1.37 -6.92 27.72
C GLY A 306 1.03 -6.30 26.36
N ALA A 307 1.81 -5.33 25.88
CA ALA A 307 1.66 -4.78 24.54
C ALA A 307 1.99 -5.82 23.45
N VAL A 308 3.06 -6.61 23.64
CA VAL A 308 3.43 -7.71 22.73
C VAL A 308 2.35 -8.79 22.69
N GLU A 309 1.77 -9.15 23.84
CA GLU A 309 0.65 -10.09 23.91
C GLU A 309 -0.58 -9.56 23.17
N ALA A 310 -0.93 -8.28 23.33
CA ALA A 310 -2.03 -7.65 22.59
C ALA A 310 -1.78 -7.65 21.07
N LEU A 311 -0.57 -7.31 20.64
CA LEU A 311 -0.16 -7.34 19.23
C LEU A 311 -0.16 -8.77 18.66
N THR A 312 0.23 -9.76 19.45
CA THR A 312 0.15 -11.17 19.06
C THR A 312 -1.31 -11.59 18.90
N GLY A 313 -2.20 -11.12 19.79
CA GLY A 313 -3.65 -11.27 19.65
C GLY A 313 -4.19 -10.65 18.36
N LEU A 314 -3.69 -9.46 17.99
CA LEU A 314 -4.02 -8.81 16.72
C LEU A 314 -3.61 -9.64 15.51
N ALA A 315 -2.39 -10.21 15.49
CA ALA A 315 -1.95 -11.08 14.40
C ALA A 315 -2.84 -12.31 14.24
N ARG A 316 -3.22 -12.96 15.34
CA ARG A 316 -4.18 -14.08 15.31
C ARG A 316 -5.54 -13.65 14.76
N ALA A 317 -6.05 -12.53 15.25
CA ALA A 317 -7.33 -11.98 14.84
C ALA A 317 -7.35 -11.54 13.37
N ALA A 318 -6.21 -11.11 12.83
CA ALA A 318 -6.01 -10.83 11.41
C ALA A 318 -5.82 -12.10 10.57
N GLY A 319 -5.84 -13.31 11.15
CA GLY A 319 -5.70 -14.57 10.44
C GLY A 319 -4.32 -14.75 9.79
N VAL A 320 -3.26 -14.23 10.41
CA VAL A 320 -1.88 -14.34 9.88
C VAL A 320 -1.49 -15.80 9.65
N GLU A 321 -1.78 -16.69 10.61
CA GLU A 321 -1.46 -18.13 10.52
C GLU A 321 -2.18 -18.78 9.35
N ALA A 322 -3.50 -18.54 9.22
CA ALA A 322 -4.29 -19.10 8.12
C ALA A 322 -3.85 -18.60 6.75
N LEU A 323 -3.52 -17.30 6.62
CA LEU A 323 -3.02 -16.77 5.34
C LEU A 323 -1.61 -17.33 5.05
N ARG A 324 -0.76 -17.49 6.06
CA ARG A 324 0.58 -18.07 5.89
C ARG A 324 0.45 -19.48 5.34
N ASP A 325 -0.38 -20.29 5.97
CA ASP A 325 -0.59 -21.68 5.54
C ASP A 325 -1.17 -21.73 4.12
N ALA A 326 -2.06 -20.79 3.76
CA ALA A 326 -2.56 -20.63 2.39
C ALA A 326 -1.47 -20.23 1.38
N MET A 327 -0.54 -19.35 1.76
CA MET A 327 0.62 -18.98 0.92
C MET A 327 1.49 -20.20 0.63
N PHE A 328 1.88 -20.95 1.65
CA PHE A 328 2.73 -22.14 1.51
C PHE A 328 2.01 -23.31 0.81
N ALA A 329 0.68 -23.38 0.90
CA ALA A 329 -0.13 -24.33 0.12
C ALA A 329 -0.34 -23.89 -1.35
N GLY A 330 0.13 -22.70 -1.72
CA GLY A 330 -0.01 -22.13 -3.07
C GLY A 330 -1.43 -21.73 -3.45
N ALA A 331 -2.25 -21.37 -2.46
CA ALA A 331 -3.53 -20.72 -2.72
C ALA A 331 -3.31 -19.38 -3.46
N PRO A 332 -4.27 -18.95 -4.30
CA PRO A 332 -4.15 -17.70 -5.06
C PRO A 332 -4.39 -16.46 -4.20
N ILE A 333 -3.50 -16.22 -3.23
CA ILE A 333 -3.62 -15.11 -2.26
C ILE A 333 -3.38 -13.74 -2.88
N ASN A 334 -2.75 -13.67 -4.07
CA ASN A 334 -2.73 -12.47 -4.89
C ASN A 334 -4.06 -12.36 -5.65
N ALA A 335 -5.10 -11.96 -4.92
CA ALA A 335 -6.49 -12.05 -5.39
C ALA A 335 -6.80 -11.13 -6.58
N THR A 336 -6.11 -10.00 -6.74
CA THR A 336 -6.36 -9.07 -7.85
C THR A 336 -5.84 -9.59 -9.18
N GLU A 337 -4.78 -10.40 -9.15
CA GLU A 337 -4.20 -11.01 -10.34
C GLU A 337 -4.58 -12.50 -10.48
N GLY A 338 -5.26 -13.07 -9.47
CA GLY A 338 -5.67 -14.48 -9.45
C GLY A 338 -4.52 -15.47 -9.31
N ARG A 339 -3.38 -15.06 -8.71
CA ARG A 339 -2.14 -15.85 -8.70
C ARG A 339 -1.78 -16.39 -7.33
N ALA A 340 -1.12 -17.55 -7.31
CA ALA A 340 -0.39 -18.03 -6.15
C ALA A 340 0.79 -17.10 -5.81
N VAL A 341 1.33 -17.23 -4.60
CA VAL A 341 2.51 -16.49 -4.14
C VAL A 341 3.47 -17.50 -3.53
N LEU A 342 4.47 -17.91 -4.32
CA LEU A 342 5.24 -19.13 -4.05
C LEU A 342 6.77 -18.93 -4.13
N HIS A 343 7.27 -17.73 -3.83
CA HIS A 343 8.71 -17.52 -3.67
C HIS A 343 9.40 -18.50 -2.68
N PRO A 344 8.74 -19.07 -1.64
CA PRO A 344 9.32 -20.15 -0.85
C PRO A 344 9.62 -21.44 -1.65
N ALA A 345 8.83 -21.76 -2.69
CA ALA A 345 9.06 -22.94 -3.52
C ALA A 345 10.43 -22.90 -4.23
N LEU A 346 10.90 -21.70 -4.61
CA LEU A 346 12.19 -21.49 -5.29
C LEU A 346 13.40 -21.93 -4.46
N ARG A 347 13.27 -21.89 -3.12
CA ARG A 347 14.30 -22.20 -2.14
C ARG A 347 14.07 -23.51 -1.38
N ALA A 348 13.03 -24.23 -1.76
CA ALA A 348 12.71 -25.54 -1.19
C ALA A 348 13.75 -26.60 -1.59
N ALA A 349 13.95 -27.58 -0.72
CA ALA A 349 14.78 -28.74 -0.98
C ALA A 349 14.05 -29.73 -1.92
N ALA A 350 14.81 -30.64 -2.52
CA ALA A 350 14.22 -31.74 -3.27
C ALA A 350 13.36 -32.62 -2.34
N GLY A 351 12.13 -32.92 -2.76
CA GLY A 351 11.18 -33.74 -2.00
C GLY A 351 10.20 -32.96 -1.12
N GLU A 352 10.38 -31.65 -0.95
CA GLU A 352 9.31 -30.79 -0.44
C GLU A 352 8.26 -30.57 -1.53
N ALA A 353 6.99 -30.52 -1.16
CA ALA A 353 5.88 -30.39 -2.11
C ALA A 353 5.28 -28.99 -2.06
N PHE A 354 5.21 -28.35 -3.22
CA PHE A 354 4.51 -27.08 -3.44
C PHE A 354 3.62 -27.24 -4.66
N SER A 355 2.40 -26.73 -4.58
CA SER A 355 1.45 -26.78 -5.69
C SER A 355 0.90 -25.41 -6.02
N ALA A 356 0.67 -25.13 -7.30
CA ALA A 356 -0.08 -23.96 -7.76
C ALA A 356 -1.23 -24.46 -8.64
N GLU A 357 -2.44 -23.96 -8.41
CA GLU A 357 -3.63 -24.36 -9.19
C GLU A 357 -3.91 -25.87 -9.20
N GLY A 358 -3.42 -26.60 -8.18
CA GLY A 358 -3.56 -28.06 -8.05
C GLY A 358 -2.45 -28.88 -8.69
N GLU A 359 -1.49 -28.25 -9.37
CA GLU A 359 -0.35 -28.91 -10.02
C GLU A 359 0.93 -28.75 -9.19
N ASP A 360 1.77 -29.79 -9.15
CA ASP A 360 3.07 -29.75 -8.47
C ASP A 360 4.06 -28.89 -9.27
N VAL A 361 4.57 -27.82 -8.66
CA VAL A 361 5.49 -26.88 -9.31
C VAL A 361 6.97 -27.26 -9.12
N MET A 362 7.26 -28.16 -8.17
CA MET A 362 8.63 -28.45 -7.76
C MET A 362 9.50 -29.10 -8.85
N PRO A 363 9.00 -30.00 -9.72
CA PRO A 363 9.79 -30.54 -10.81
C PRO A 363 10.38 -29.46 -11.72
N GLU A 364 9.56 -28.50 -12.16
CA GLU A 364 10.01 -27.41 -13.03
C GLU A 364 10.94 -26.43 -12.30
N VAL A 365 10.68 -26.17 -11.01
CA VAL A 365 11.54 -25.34 -10.16
C VAL A 365 12.93 -25.94 -10.03
N LEU A 366 13.02 -27.23 -9.71
CA LEU A 366 14.28 -27.95 -9.53
C LEU A 366 15.04 -28.07 -10.86
N GLU A 367 14.34 -28.36 -11.96
CA GLU A 367 14.94 -28.43 -13.30
C GLU A 367 15.53 -27.07 -13.71
N THR A 368 14.74 -25.99 -13.58
CA THR A 368 15.18 -24.64 -13.93
C THR A 368 16.37 -24.21 -13.07
N ARG A 369 16.31 -24.47 -11.76
CA ARG A 369 17.42 -24.21 -10.82
C ARG A 369 18.68 -24.96 -11.24
N GLU A 370 18.56 -26.25 -11.55
CA GLU A 370 19.70 -27.06 -11.99
C GLU A 370 20.30 -26.54 -13.30
N ARG A 371 19.46 -26.21 -14.29
CA ARG A 371 19.92 -25.61 -15.56
C ARG A 371 20.66 -24.30 -15.33
N SER A 372 20.13 -23.41 -14.48
CA SER A 372 20.78 -22.14 -14.15
C SER A 372 22.11 -22.34 -13.43
N LEU A 373 22.17 -23.25 -12.44
CA LEU A 373 23.40 -23.55 -11.71
C LEU A 373 24.46 -24.23 -12.59
N ALA A 374 24.06 -25.14 -13.48
CA ALA A 374 24.95 -25.78 -14.43
C ALA A 374 25.54 -24.78 -15.43
N PHE A 375 24.71 -23.86 -15.96
CA PHE A 375 25.19 -22.79 -16.81
C PHE A 375 26.14 -21.84 -16.07
N ALA A 376 25.80 -21.47 -14.83
CA ALA A 376 26.66 -20.62 -14.00
C ALA A 376 28.04 -21.26 -13.78
N GLU A 377 28.08 -22.56 -13.47
CA GLU A 377 29.34 -23.28 -13.30
C GLU A 377 30.12 -23.42 -14.62
N ALA A 378 29.43 -23.62 -15.74
CA ALA A 378 30.08 -23.65 -17.05
C ALA A 378 30.74 -22.31 -17.40
N VAL A 379 30.08 -21.18 -17.09
CA VAL A 379 30.66 -19.83 -17.26
C VAL A 379 31.89 -19.66 -16.36
N ARG A 380 31.79 -20.03 -15.08
CA ARG A 380 32.86 -19.88 -14.08
C ARG A 380 34.10 -20.71 -14.40
N THR A 381 33.91 -21.94 -14.86
CA THR A 381 35.00 -22.88 -15.20
C THR A 381 35.59 -22.60 -16.59
N GLY A 382 34.94 -21.77 -17.40
CA GLY A 382 35.32 -21.55 -18.80
C GLY A 382 34.89 -22.68 -19.74
N ALA A 383 34.12 -23.67 -19.26
CA ALA A 383 33.52 -24.69 -20.13
C ALA A 383 32.52 -24.08 -21.12
N TYR A 384 31.81 -23.04 -20.69
CA TYR A 384 31.13 -22.09 -21.58
C TYR A 384 32.03 -20.87 -21.76
N ALA A 385 32.78 -20.85 -22.86
CA ALA A 385 33.73 -19.79 -23.19
C ALA A 385 33.13 -18.75 -24.13
N SER A 386 33.78 -17.59 -24.18
CA SER A 386 33.51 -16.55 -25.18
C SER A 386 33.77 -17.04 -26.61
N VAL A 387 33.33 -16.26 -27.60
CA VAL A 387 33.58 -16.55 -29.03
C VAL A 387 35.07 -16.53 -29.42
N SER A 388 35.94 -16.05 -28.52
CA SER A 388 37.39 -16.08 -28.66
C SER A 388 38.04 -17.34 -28.07
N GLY A 389 37.25 -18.22 -27.43
CA GLY A 389 37.72 -19.40 -26.69
C GLY A 389 38.27 -19.07 -25.29
N LYS A 390 38.28 -17.79 -24.88
CA LYS A 390 38.69 -17.37 -23.54
C LYS A 390 37.51 -17.46 -22.54
N PRO A 391 37.77 -17.71 -21.25
CA PRO A 391 36.76 -17.56 -20.20
C PRO A 391 36.20 -16.14 -20.16
N PHE A 392 34.95 -16.01 -19.69
CA PHE A 392 34.38 -14.70 -19.40
C PHE A 392 35.05 -14.08 -18.16
N THR A 393 35.41 -12.81 -18.25
CA THR A 393 35.98 -12.04 -17.14
C THR A 393 34.94 -11.16 -16.45
N ASP A 394 33.88 -10.81 -17.19
CA ASP A 394 32.85 -9.87 -16.78
C ASP A 394 31.46 -10.40 -17.16
N VAL A 395 30.49 -10.14 -16.29
CA VAL A 395 29.07 -10.45 -16.46
C VAL A 395 28.28 -9.19 -16.22
N VAL A 396 27.48 -8.75 -17.17
CA VAL A 396 26.61 -7.57 -17.06
C VAL A 396 25.16 -8.04 -16.94
N ASN A 397 24.55 -7.83 -15.79
CA ASN A 397 23.12 -8.04 -15.58
C ASN A 397 22.35 -6.78 -16.00
N ILE A 398 21.46 -6.90 -16.98
CA ILE A 398 20.59 -5.82 -17.42
C ILE A 398 19.15 -6.11 -16.98
N GLY A 399 18.62 -5.32 -16.05
CA GLY A 399 17.29 -5.50 -15.48
C GLY A 399 16.88 -4.28 -14.64
N ILE A 400 15.59 -4.13 -14.33
CA ILE A 400 15.11 -3.01 -13.49
C ILE A 400 14.18 -3.51 -12.38
N GLY A 401 14.16 -2.79 -11.25
CA GLY A 401 13.35 -3.14 -10.09
C GLY A 401 13.76 -4.50 -9.52
N GLY A 402 12.85 -5.46 -9.53
CA GLY A 402 13.09 -6.79 -8.96
C GLY A 402 14.17 -7.60 -9.68
N SER A 403 14.35 -7.34 -10.97
CA SER A 403 15.40 -7.95 -11.80
C SER A 403 16.80 -7.37 -11.58
N ASP A 404 16.93 -6.39 -10.68
CA ASP A 404 18.18 -5.67 -10.39
C ASP A 404 18.48 -5.61 -8.89
N LEU A 405 17.55 -5.05 -8.09
CA LEU A 405 17.79 -4.73 -6.68
C LEU A 405 18.16 -5.94 -5.82
N GLY A 406 17.54 -7.10 -6.07
CA GLY A 406 17.89 -8.35 -5.40
C GLY A 406 19.31 -8.81 -5.76
N PRO A 407 19.59 -9.07 -7.06
CA PRO A 407 20.92 -9.44 -7.53
C PRO A 407 22.06 -8.50 -7.11
N VAL A 408 21.91 -7.18 -7.30
CA VAL A 408 22.96 -6.20 -6.95
C VAL A 408 23.21 -6.16 -5.44
N MET A 409 22.15 -6.28 -4.63
CA MET A 409 22.28 -6.32 -3.18
C MET A 409 23.00 -7.59 -2.72
N ALA A 410 22.60 -8.75 -3.23
CA ALA A 410 23.20 -10.01 -2.82
C ALA A 410 24.66 -10.15 -3.28
N ALA A 411 24.99 -9.71 -4.50
CA ALA A 411 26.36 -9.71 -4.99
C ALA A 411 27.27 -8.80 -4.15
N ALA A 412 26.80 -7.59 -3.80
CA ALA A 412 27.54 -6.69 -2.92
C ALA A 412 27.71 -7.27 -1.49
N ALA A 413 26.64 -7.84 -0.93
CA ALA A 413 26.64 -8.43 0.40
C ALA A 413 27.60 -9.62 0.53
N LEU A 414 27.73 -10.43 -0.54
CA LEU A 414 28.52 -11.66 -0.57
C LEU A 414 29.87 -11.49 -1.29
N ALA A 415 30.34 -10.26 -1.48
CA ALA A 415 31.65 -9.98 -2.05
C ALA A 415 32.83 -10.78 -1.44
N PRO A 416 32.88 -11.11 -0.12
CA PRO A 416 33.96 -11.93 0.46
C PRO A 416 34.08 -13.34 -0.10
N VAL A 417 32.99 -13.86 -0.68
CA VAL A 417 32.92 -15.20 -1.25
C VAL A 417 32.69 -15.17 -2.75
N HIS A 418 32.86 -14.00 -3.39
CA HIS A 418 32.82 -13.83 -4.83
C HIS A 418 34.16 -14.29 -5.42
N ASP A 419 34.13 -15.39 -6.18
CA ASP A 419 35.30 -15.96 -6.86
C ASP A 419 35.08 -16.26 -8.35
N GLY A 420 33.90 -15.93 -8.89
CA GLY A 420 33.61 -15.97 -10.33
C GLY A 420 33.99 -14.68 -11.08
N PRO A 421 33.57 -14.57 -12.35
CA PRO A 421 33.69 -13.33 -13.14
C PRO A 421 33.14 -12.10 -12.41
N ARG A 422 33.66 -10.92 -12.71
CA ARG A 422 33.16 -9.66 -12.12
C ARG A 422 31.73 -9.41 -12.58
N CYS A 423 30.83 -9.08 -11.66
CA CYS A 423 29.45 -8.78 -11.99
C CYS A 423 29.19 -7.27 -11.97
N HIS A 424 28.52 -6.80 -13.01
CA HIS A 424 28.10 -5.42 -13.22
C HIS A 424 26.58 -5.40 -13.37
N PHE A 425 25.94 -4.31 -12.97
CA PHE A 425 24.47 -4.20 -12.97
C PHE A 425 24.07 -2.92 -13.68
N VAL A 426 23.21 -3.04 -14.69
CA VAL A 426 22.68 -1.92 -15.48
C VAL A 426 21.17 -1.97 -15.40
N SER A 427 20.55 -0.86 -15.00
CA SER A 427 19.10 -0.80 -14.74
C SER A 427 18.42 0.44 -15.29
N ASN A 428 18.90 1.62 -14.89
CA ASN A 428 18.37 2.90 -15.37
C ASN A 428 18.39 3.02 -16.90
N VAL A 429 17.38 3.66 -17.48
CA VAL A 429 17.31 3.99 -18.92
C VAL A 429 18.14 5.22 -19.28
N ASP A 430 18.57 5.98 -18.27
CA ASP A 430 19.61 7.00 -18.45
C ASP A 430 20.87 6.36 -19.06
N GLY A 431 21.23 6.83 -20.26
CA GLY A 431 22.33 6.29 -21.06
C GLY A 431 23.69 6.34 -20.36
N ALA A 432 23.86 7.21 -19.36
CA ALA A 432 25.08 7.26 -18.55
C ALA A 432 25.36 5.90 -17.88
N HIS A 433 24.33 5.21 -17.40
CA HIS A 433 24.50 3.97 -16.64
C HIS A 433 25.10 2.85 -17.51
N VAL A 434 24.52 2.59 -18.68
CA VAL A 434 25.04 1.58 -19.61
C VAL A 434 26.36 2.04 -20.23
N HIS A 435 26.54 3.33 -20.49
CA HIS A 435 27.78 3.87 -21.04
C HIS A 435 28.97 3.64 -20.09
N ASP A 436 28.87 4.11 -18.85
CA ASP A 436 29.96 4.06 -17.87
C ASP A 436 30.34 2.62 -17.51
N VAL A 437 29.35 1.74 -17.40
CA VAL A 437 29.60 0.31 -17.14
C VAL A 437 30.34 -0.32 -18.32
N LEU A 438 29.84 -0.16 -19.56
CA LEU A 438 30.44 -0.83 -20.72
C LEU A 438 31.78 -0.24 -21.15
N ALA A 439 32.05 1.03 -20.84
CA ALA A 439 33.27 1.72 -21.25
C ALA A 439 34.56 1.04 -20.77
N GLY A 440 34.51 0.38 -19.60
CA GLY A 440 35.66 -0.31 -19.01
C GLY A 440 35.79 -1.80 -19.36
N LEU A 441 34.88 -2.36 -20.15
CA LEU A 441 34.79 -3.80 -20.37
C LEU A 441 35.33 -4.21 -21.75
N ASP A 442 35.80 -5.45 -21.86
CA ASP A 442 36.16 -6.06 -23.13
C ASP A 442 34.95 -6.84 -23.70
N PRO A 443 34.38 -6.43 -24.85
CA PRO A 443 33.29 -7.16 -25.49
C PRO A 443 33.59 -8.63 -25.75
N ALA A 444 34.86 -8.98 -26.00
CA ALA A 444 35.28 -10.34 -26.33
C ALA A 444 35.31 -11.28 -25.12
N THR A 445 35.24 -10.77 -23.88
CA THR A 445 35.21 -11.56 -22.65
C THR A 445 34.10 -11.17 -21.68
N THR A 446 33.07 -10.47 -22.18
CA THR A 446 31.89 -10.06 -21.41
C THR A 446 30.66 -10.91 -21.77
N LEU A 447 29.96 -11.42 -20.77
CA LEU A 447 28.64 -12.06 -20.89
C LEU A 447 27.55 -11.07 -20.44
N VAL A 448 26.44 -10.98 -21.17
CA VAL A 448 25.30 -10.14 -20.80
C VAL A 448 24.10 -11.02 -20.44
N LEU A 449 23.49 -10.76 -19.28
CA LEU A 449 22.26 -11.39 -18.83
C LEU A 449 21.12 -10.39 -18.97
N ILE A 450 20.09 -10.70 -19.77
CA ILE A 450 18.91 -9.84 -19.92
C ILE A 450 17.81 -10.36 -19.00
N ALA A 451 17.49 -9.59 -17.96
CA ALA A 451 16.56 -9.95 -16.91
C ALA A 451 15.22 -9.22 -17.06
N SER A 452 14.29 -9.82 -17.82
CA SER A 452 12.95 -9.28 -18.04
C SER A 452 11.93 -10.38 -18.30
N LYS A 453 10.93 -10.48 -17.42
CA LYS A 453 9.85 -11.49 -17.55
C LYS A 453 9.17 -11.46 -18.92
N THR A 454 8.79 -10.27 -19.36
CA THR A 454 8.05 -10.07 -20.63
C THR A 454 8.98 -9.87 -21.81
N PHE A 455 10.27 -9.61 -21.57
CA PHE A 455 11.26 -9.26 -22.59
C PHE A 455 10.89 -8.04 -23.44
N THR A 456 10.03 -7.17 -22.89
CA THR A 456 9.49 -5.96 -23.54
C THR A 456 9.59 -4.73 -22.66
N THR A 457 10.21 -4.84 -21.49
CA THR A 457 10.43 -3.71 -20.57
C THR A 457 11.31 -2.66 -21.26
N ILE A 458 10.79 -1.45 -21.46
CA ILE A 458 11.41 -0.41 -22.28
C ILE A 458 12.84 -0.13 -21.82
N GLU A 459 13.02 0.09 -20.51
CA GLU A 459 14.32 0.41 -19.92
C GLU A 459 15.34 -0.73 -20.13
N THR A 460 14.96 -1.97 -19.81
CA THR A 460 15.80 -3.15 -19.99
C THR A 460 16.15 -3.38 -21.46
N MET A 461 15.18 -3.31 -22.36
CA MET A 461 15.39 -3.64 -23.77
C MET A 461 16.20 -2.56 -24.49
N THR A 462 16.01 -1.28 -24.17
CA THR A 462 16.88 -0.19 -24.67
C THR A 462 18.34 -0.40 -24.26
N ASN A 463 18.58 -0.80 -23.01
CA ASN A 463 19.92 -1.14 -22.54
C ASN A 463 20.48 -2.41 -23.20
N ALA A 464 19.66 -3.45 -23.38
CA ALA A 464 20.06 -4.68 -24.05
C ALA A 464 20.45 -4.46 -25.51
N HIS A 465 19.68 -3.66 -26.26
CA HIS A 465 20.03 -3.27 -27.63
C HIS A 465 21.31 -2.43 -27.68
N THR A 466 21.51 -1.52 -26.71
CA THR A 466 22.75 -0.75 -26.59
C THR A 466 23.97 -1.66 -26.36
N ALA A 467 23.87 -2.61 -25.41
CA ALA A 467 24.93 -3.57 -25.12
C ALA A 467 25.21 -4.49 -26.31
N ARG A 468 24.16 -4.93 -27.02
CA ARG A 468 24.30 -5.73 -28.24
C ARG A 468 25.02 -4.96 -29.34
N ALA A 469 24.60 -3.73 -29.63
CA ALA A 469 25.27 -2.91 -30.64
C ALA A 469 26.75 -2.64 -30.27
N TRP A 470 27.04 -2.47 -28.98
CA TRP A 470 28.41 -2.38 -28.48
C TRP A 470 29.23 -3.66 -28.73
N MET A 471 28.66 -4.84 -28.47
CA MET A 471 29.32 -6.12 -28.77
C MET A 471 29.49 -6.37 -30.27
N GLU A 472 28.47 -6.13 -31.08
CA GLU A 472 28.50 -6.38 -32.53
C GLU A 472 29.60 -5.56 -33.22
N ARG A 473 29.87 -4.33 -32.75
CA ARG A 473 30.99 -3.52 -33.26
C ARG A 473 32.36 -4.18 -33.05
N ALA A 474 32.51 -5.04 -32.05
CA ALA A 474 33.78 -5.67 -31.70
C ALA A 474 33.90 -7.13 -32.16
N ILE A 475 32.83 -7.92 -32.05
CA ILE A 475 32.84 -9.38 -32.31
C ILE A 475 31.87 -9.84 -33.41
N GLY A 476 31.19 -8.90 -34.08
CA GLY A 476 30.30 -9.14 -35.22
C GLY A 476 29.05 -9.96 -34.87
N ASP A 477 28.51 -10.67 -35.86
CA ASP A 477 27.25 -11.45 -35.76
C ASP A 477 27.26 -12.56 -34.70
N ARG A 478 28.44 -12.90 -34.17
CA ARG A 478 28.58 -13.87 -33.07
C ARG A 478 28.22 -13.29 -31.70
N ALA A 479 27.88 -12.01 -31.61
CA ALA A 479 27.48 -11.34 -30.37
C ALA A 479 26.38 -12.09 -29.61
N GLY A 480 25.42 -12.73 -30.29
CA GLY A 480 24.34 -13.50 -29.65
C GLY A 480 24.80 -14.67 -28.75
N ALA A 481 26.04 -15.17 -28.93
CA ALA A 481 26.64 -16.16 -28.03
C ALA A 481 27.05 -15.56 -26.66
N HIS A 482 27.12 -14.24 -26.55
CA HIS A 482 27.45 -13.52 -25.32
C HIS A 482 26.20 -13.04 -24.57
N PHE A 483 25.02 -13.56 -24.91
CA PHE A 483 23.76 -13.22 -24.24
C PHE A 483 23.06 -14.47 -23.70
N ALA A 484 22.48 -14.30 -22.51
CA ALA A 484 21.52 -15.21 -21.90
C ALA A 484 20.30 -14.41 -21.42
N ALA A 485 19.13 -15.06 -21.33
CA ALA A 485 17.88 -14.42 -20.96
C ALA A 485 17.25 -15.05 -19.71
N LEU A 486 16.78 -14.21 -18.80
CA LEU A 486 16.00 -14.57 -17.61
C LEU A 486 14.56 -14.12 -17.89
N SER A 487 13.79 -14.98 -18.55
CA SER A 487 12.52 -14.60 -19.18
C SER A 487 11.62 -15.80 -19.48
N THR A 488 10.32 -15.54 -19.60
CA THR A 488 9.33 -16.51 -20.10
C THR A 488 8.89 -16.24 -21.54
N ALA A 489 9.32 -15.14 -22.16
CA ALA A 489 8.87 -14.74 -23.49
C ALA A 489 9.75 -15.34 -24.60
N LEU A 490 9.69 -16.66 -24.78
CA LEU A 490 10.57 -17.41 -25.69
C LEU A 490 10.62 -16.82 -27.12
N ASP A 491 9.47 -16.42 -27.67
CA ASP A 491 9.40 -15.82 -29.02
C ASP A 491 10.16 -14.48 -29.12
N GLU A 492 10.06 -13.62 -28.10
CA GLU A 492 10.76 -12.33 -28.08
C GLU A 492 12.27 -12.51 -27.87
N VAL A 493 12.65 -13.49 -27.04
CA VAL A 493 14.05 -13.86 -26.81
C VAL A 493 14.68 -14.43 -28.09
N ALA A 494 13.96 -15.28 -28.82
CA ALA A 494 14.40 -15.84 -30.09
C ALA A 494 14.57 -14.75 -31.17
N LYS A 495 13.67 -13.77 -31.24
CA LYS A 495 13.82 -12.59 -32.13
C LYS A 495 15.06 -11.77 -31.80
N PHE A 496 15.45 -11.70 -30.53
CA PHE A 496 16.71 -11.10 -30.12
C PHE A 496 17.93 -11.99 -30.46
N GLY A 497 17.76 -13.24 -30.89
CA GLY A 497 18.87 -14.11 -31.32
C GLY A 497 19.61 -14.78 -30.16
N ILE A 498 18.96 -14.96 -29.01
CA ILE A 498 19.45 -15.81 -27.92
C ILE A 498 18.94 -17.22 -28.14
N ASP A 499 19.86 -18.19 -28.10
CA ASP A 499 19.53 -19.60 -28.21
C ASP A 499 18.74 -20.08 -26.98
N GLU A 500 17.73 -20.92 -27.20
CA GLU A 500 16.83 -21.42 -26.15
C GLU A 500 17.57 -22.12 -24.99
N SER A 501 18.71 -22.75 -25.27
CA SER A 501 19.56 -23.37 -24.23
C SER A 501 20.03 -22.38 -23.16
N ARG A 502 20.06 -21.08 -23.47
CA ARG A 502 20.48 -19.98 -22.59
C ARG A 502 19.30 -19.12 -22.12
N VAL A 503 18.09 -19.66 -22.19
CA VAL A 503 16.88 -19.03 -21.67
C VAL A 503 16.45 -19.76 -20.41
N PHE A 504 16.35 -18.99 -19.32
CA PHE A 504 16.00 -19.47 -18.00
C PHE A 504 14.69 -18.81 -17.57
N GLY A 505 13.61 -19.60 -17.55
CA GLY A 505 12.27 -19.14 -17.20
C GLY A 505 12.07 -18.93 -15.71
N PHE A 506 10.89 -18.44 -15.35
CA PHE A 506 10.33 -18.40 -14.00
C PHE A 506 8.82 -18.14 -14.08
N TRP A 507 8.07 -18.44 -13.02
CA TRP A 507 6.62 -18.49 -13.09
C TRP A 507 5.93 -17.17 -12.74
N ASP A 508 4.62 -17.10 -12.96
CA ASP A 508 3.85 -15.90 -12.72
C ASP A 508 3.56 -15.62 -11.24
N TRP A 509 3.56 -16.66 -10.40
CA TRP A 509 3.54 -16.59 -8.94
C TRP A 509 4.86 -16.09 -8.33
N VAL A 510 5.89 -15.85 -9.14
CA VAL A 510 7.14 -15.19 -8.74
C VAL A 510 6.99 -13.67 -8.93
N GLY A 511 6.69 -12.97 -7.84
CA GLY A 511 6.70 -11.51 -7.82
C GLY A 511 8.11 -10.96 -8.02
N GLY A 512 8.27 -9.89 -8.82
CA GLY A 512 9.59 -9.35 -9.17
C GLY A 512 10.45 -9.01 -7.94
N ARG A 513 9.89 -8.34 -6.94
CA ARG A 513 10.58 -7.99 -5.67
C ARG A 513 10.90 -9.18 -4.75
N TYR A 514 10.44 -10.39 -5.12
CA TYR A 514 10.69 -11.68 -4.45
C TYR A 514 11.43 -12.67 -5.36
N SER A 515 12.08 -12.20 -6.43
CA SER A 515 12.56 -13.07 -7.51
C SER A 515 14.03 -13.49 -7.43
N VAL A 516 14.84 -12.91 -6.53
CA VAL A 516 16.29 -13.20 -6.44
C VAL A 516 16.63 -14.69 -6.23
N TRP A 517 15.67 -15.47 -5.74
CA TRP A 517 15.76 -16.92 -5.53
C TRP A 517 15.64 -17.75 -6.82
N SER A 518 15.07 -17.18 -7.90
CA SER A 518 14.84 -17.87 -9.17
C SER A 518 16.03 -17.74 -10.12
N SER A 519 15.81 -18.00 -11.41
CA SER A 519 16.73 -17.67 -12.49
C SER A 519 17.18 -16.20 -12.49
N ILE A 520 16.40 -15.26 -11.93
CA ILE A 520 16.84 -13.87 -11.73
C ILE A 520 18.14 -13.78 -10.90
N GLY A 521 18.38 -14.75 -10.02
CA GLY A 521 19.63 -14.89 -9.25
C GLY A 521 20.83 -15.39 -10.06
N LEU A 522 20.75 -15.59 -11.39
CA LEU A 522 21.82 -16.18 -12.18
C LEU A 522 23.15 -15.41 -12.10
N SER A 523 23.11 -14.08 -12.05
CA SER A 523 24.32 -13.26 -11.85
C SER A 523 25.00 -13.59 -10.50
N LEU A 524 24.21 -13.78 -9.44
CA LEU A 524 24.72 -14.22 -8.15
C LEU A 524 25.27 -15.65 -8.20
N MET A 525 24.57 -16.59 -8.85
CA MET A 525 25.06 -17.97 -9.03
C MET A 525 26.43 -17.99 -9.71
N ILE A 526 26.64 -17.13 -10.72
CA ILE A 526 27.93 -16.99 -11.40
C ILE A 526 28.99 -16.37 -10.47
N ALA A 527 28.62 -15.36 -9.68
CA ALA A 527 29.54 -14.68 -8.77
C ALA A 527 30.08 -15.61 -7.67
N ILE A 528 29.21 -16.33 -6.96
CA ILE A 528 29.58 -17.06 -5.72
C ILE A 528 29.65 -18.59 -5.91
N GLY A 529 29.20 -19.10 -7.05
CA GLY A 529 29.19 -20.52 -7.38
C GLY A 529 28.03 -21.30 -6.75
N ARG A 530 27.85 -22.54 -7.23
CA ARG A 530 26.70 -23.40 -6.90
C ARG A 530 26.49 -23.58 -5.40
N GLN A 531 27.51 -24.08 -4.69
CA GLN A 531 27.34 -24.46 -3.29
C GLN A 531 26.91 -23.27 -2.42
N ARG A 532 27.50 -22.09 -2.66
CA ARG A 532 27.20 -20.90 -1.88
C ARG A 532 25.82 -20.32 -2.21
N PHE A 533 25.35 -20.46 -3.45
CA PHE A 533 23.97 -20.12 -3.80
C PHE A 533 22.98 -21.08 -3.13
N GLU A 534 23.26 -22.39 -3.11
CA GLU A 534 22.45 -23.36 -2.36
C GLU A 534 22.44 -23.07 -0.85
N ASP A 535 23.56 -22.64 -0.28
CA ASP A 535 23.60 -22.19 1.13
C ASP A 535 22.72 -20.94 1.35
N PHE A 536 22.70 -20.01 0.40
CA PHE A 536 21.79 -18.85 0.41
C PHE A 536 20.31 -19.27 0.38
N LEU A 537 19.93 -20.22 -0.48
CA LEU A 537 18.59 -20.80 -0.48
C LEU A 537 18.28 -21.53 0.83
N ALA A 538 19.25 -22.28 1.37
CA ALA A 538 19.11 -23.01 2.62
C ALA A 538 18.86 -22.10 3.82
N GLY A 539 19.52 -20.93 3.85
CA GLY A 539 19.27 -19.92 4.86
C GLY A 539 17.84 -19.40 4.82
N ALA A 540 17.36 -19.07 3.63
CA ALA A 540 16.00 -18.59 3.44
C ALA A 540 14.96 -19.66 3.78
N ARG A 541 15.20 -20.92 3.42
CA ARG A 541 14.38 -22.08 3.81
C ARG A 541 14.35 -22.31 5.32
N ALA A 542 15.46 -22.10 6.03
CA ALA A 542 15.48 -22.18 7.49
C ALA A 542 14.58 -21.12 8.12
N MET A 543 14.52 -19.91 7.55
CA MET A 543 13.59 -18.87 7.98
C MET A 543 12.14 -19.17 7.60
N ASP A 544 11.89 -19.84 6.46
CA ASP A 544 10.54 -20.34 6.11
C ASP A 544 10.03 -21.35 7.13
N ALA A 545 10.86 -22.33 7.49
CA ALA A 545 10.52 -23.32 8.51
C ALA A 545 10.21 -22.63 9.85
N HIS A 546 11.08 -21.71 10.28
CA HIS A 546 10.83 -20.90 11.48
C HIS A 546 9.51 -20.12 11.41
N PHE A 547 9.22 -19.47 10.28
CA PHE A 547 7.99 -18.71 10.09
C PHE A 547 6.73 -19.57 10.16
N ARG A 548 6.79 -20.81 9.66
CA ARG A 548 5.69 -21.79 9.69
C ARG A 548 5.48 -22.42 11.05
N GLU A 549 6.57 -22.77 11.74
CA GLU A 549 6.51 -23.67 12.89
C GLU A 549 6.57 -22.95 14.24
N ALA A 550 7.30 -21.83 14.33
CA ALA A 550 7.47 -21.15 15.61
C ALA A 550 6.16 -20.46 16.04
N PRO A 551 5.81 -20.50 17.35
CA PRO A 551 4.66 -19.78 17.88
C PRO A 551 4.85 -18.27 17.66
N LEU A 552 3.77 -17.54 17.34
CA LEU A 552 3.83 -16.11 16.99
C LEU A 552 4.63 -15.25 18.00
N SER A 553 4.62 -15.60 19.28
CA SER A 553 5.35 -14.89 20.34
C SER A 553 6.87 -15.11 20.35
N ALA A 554 7.39 -16.06 19.57
CA ALA A 554 8.82 -16.34 19.40
C ALA A 554 9.25 -16.34 17.92
N ASN A 555 8.31 -16.06 17.02
CA ASN A 555 8.50 -16.10 15.57
C ASN A 555 9.12 -14.78 15.10
N LEU A 556 10.35 -14.83 14.58
CA LEU A 556 11.17 -13.63 14.31
C LEU A 556 10.50 -12.68 13.30
N PRO A 557 10.03 -13.15 12.12
CA PRO A 557 9.30 -12.30 11.18
C PRO A 557 8.04 -11.67 11.78
N VAL A 558 7.28 -12.43 12.58
CA VAL A 558 6.07 -11.93 13.22
C VAL A 558 6.40 -10.86 14.24
N LEU A 559 7.35 -11.10 15.14
CA LEU A 559 7.75 -10.11 16.15
C LEU A 559 8.27 -8.82 15.50
N LEU A 560 9.09 -8.94 14.44
CA LEU A 560 9.57 -7.79 13.69
C LEU A 560 8.41 -7.00 13.05
N ALA A 561 7.42 -7.69 12.47
CA ALA A 561 6.22 -7.06 11.91
C ALA A 561 5.35 -6.40 12.99
N LEU A 562 5.19 -7.02 14.16
CA LEU A 562 4.42 -6.47 15.28
C LEU A 562 5.04 -5.19 15.83
N VAL A 563 6.38 -5.11 15.90
CA VAL A 563 7.09 -3.86 16.22
C VAL A 563 6.81 -2.80 15.16
N GLY A 564 6.79 -3.17 13.87
CA GLY A 564 6.39 -2.29 12.77
C GLY A 564 4.96 -1.76 12.92
N VAL A 565 3.99 -2.64 13.19
CA VAL A 565 2.58 -2.29 13.42
C VAL A 565 2.39 -1.41 14.66
N TRP A 566 3.15 -1.64 15.72
CA TRP A 566 3.15 -0.76 16.89
C TRP A 566 3.58 0.66 16.51
N HIS A 567 4.72 0.81 15.85
CA HIS A 567 5.24 2.12 15.46
C HIS A 567 4.34 2.81 14.43
N ARG A 568 3.95 2.12 13.36
CA ARG A 568 3.18 2.70 12.26
C ARG A 568 1.70 2.85 12.59
N GLY A 569 1.07 1.79 13.10
CA GLY A 569 -0.35 1.73 13.37
C GLY A 569 -0.74 2.38 14.70
N ALA A 570 -0.05 2.04 15.79
CA ALA A 570 -0.46 2.51 17.12
C ALA A 570 0.08 3.91 17.42
N LEU A 571 1.34 4.18 17.06
CA LEU A 571 2.01 5.46 17.32
C LEU A 571 2.01 6.44 16.13
N GLY A 572 1.59 6.00 14.94
CA GLY A 572 1.49 6.88 13.76
C GLY A 572 2.84 7.31 13.18
N LEU A 573 3.94 6.60 13.48
CA LEU A 573 5.27 6.95 12.99
C LEU A 573 5.39 6.64 11.48
N PRO A 574 5.72 7.62 10.62
CA PRO A 574 5.52 7.51 9.17
C PRO A 574 6.66 6.80 8.43
N SER A 575 7.81 6.63 9.06
CA SER A 575 9.00 6.04 8.42
C SER A 575 9.77 5.16 9.38
N ARG A 576 10.62 4.29 8.84
CA ARG A 576 11.59 3.48 9.58
C ARG A 576 12.95 3.52 8.88
N ALA A 577 14.02 3.59 9.67
CA ALA A 577 15.39 3.61 9.16
C ALA A 577 16.06 2.23 9.36
N VAL A 578 16.56 1.61 8.30
CA VAL A 578 17.32 0.34 8.35
C VAL A 578 18.80 0.66 8.23
N ILE A 579 19.56 0.42 9.31
CA ILE A 579 20.96 0.83 9.44
C ILE A 579 21.82 -0.42 9.66
N PRO A 580 22.27 -1.09 8.59
CA PRO A 580 23.20 -2.21 8.73
C PRO A 580 24.58 -1.69 9.11
N TYR A 581 25.15 -2.16 10.21
CA TYR A 581 26.57 -1.96 10.55
C TYR A 581 27.40 -3.00 9.80
N ASP A 582 27.30 -2.94 8.47
CA ASP A 582 28.05 -3.75 7.52
C ASP A 582 28.06 -3.00 6.17
N GLN A 583 29.25 -2.64 5.70
CA GLN A 583 29.41 -1.89 4.44
C GLN A 583 28.92 -2.69 3.23
N ARG A 584 28.93 -4.03 3.29
CA ARG A 584 28.51 -4.91 2.19
C ARG A 584 26.99 -4.98 2.05
N LEU A 585 26.26 -4.60 3.11
CA LEU A 585 24.81 -4.42 3.07
C LEU A 585 24.39 -3.01 2.62
N LEU A 586 25.26 -2.24 1.95
CA LEU A 586 24.97 -0.92 1.39
C LEU A 586 23.67 -0.85 0.59
N ARG A 587 23.36 -1.90 -0.17
CA ARG A 587 22.16 -1.96 -1.01
C ARG A 587 20.95 -2.58 -0.31
N LEU A 588 21.08 -3.07 0.92
CA LEU A 588 19.96 -3.66 1.65
C LEU A 588 18.82 -2.66 1.90
N PRO A 589 19.05 -1.41 2.37
CA PRO A 589 17.97 -0.44 2.52
C PRO A 589 17.22 -0.17 1.21
N ALA A 590 17.92 -0.06 0.09
CA ALA A 590 17.32 0.14 -1.24
C ALA A 590 16.54 -1.09 -1.74
N TYR A 591 17.02 -2.30 -1.46
CA TYR A 591 16.27 -3.53 -1.72
C TYR A 591 14.97 -3.58 -0.89
N LEU A 592 15.06 -3.24 0.41
CA LEU A 592 13.90 -3.21 1.30
C LEU A 592 12.89 -2.11 0.97
N GLN A 593 13.31 -1.00 0.37
CA GLN A 593 12.41 0.00 -0.18
C GLN A 593 11.45 -0.61 -1.18
N GLN A 594 11.95 -1.38 -2.15
CA GLN A 594 11.08 -2.06 -3.10
C GLN A 594 10.26 -3.15 -2.41
N LEU A 595 10.91 -4.02 -1.63
CA LEU A 595 10.24 -5.15 -0.99
C LEU A 595 9.05 -4.70 -0.12
N ASP A 596 9.24 -3.68 0.71
CA ASP A 596 8.20 -3.21 1.64
C ASP A 596 7.24 -2.22 0.97
N MET A 597 7.75 -1.13 0.39
CA MET A 597 6.90 -0.02 -0.06
C MET A 597 6.07 -0.38 -1.29
N GLU A 598 6.61 -1.18 -2.22
CA GLU A 598 5.83 -1.67 -3.37
C GLU A 598 4.82 -2.76 -2.96
N SER A 599 5.10 -3.51 -1.89
CA SER A 599 4.16 -4.50 -1.34
C SER A 599 3.02 -3.85 -0.56
N ASN A 600 3.35 -3.06 0.46
CA ASN A 600 2.43 -2.60 1.49
C ASN A 600 2.06 -1.11 1.40
N GLY A 601 2.64 -0.35 0.45
CA GLY A 601 2.23 1.01 0.11
C GLY A 601 0.88 1.06 -0.63
N LYS A 602 -0.17 0.54 0.03
CA LYS A 602 -1.48 0.29 -0.57
C LYS A 602 -2.58 1.00 0.21
N THR A 603 -3.59 1.45 -0.51
CA THR A 603 -4.80 2.06 0.07
C THR A 603 -6.02 1.15 -0.06
N ALA A 604 -6.08 0.36 -1.14
CA ALA A 604 -7.11 -0.65 -1.35
C ALA A 604 -6.85 -1.89 -0.48
N ARG A 605 -7.92 -2.50 0.02
CA ARG A 605 -7.88 -3.66 0.92
C ARG A 605 -8.64 -4.82 0.29
N LEU A 606 -8.06 -6.01 0.38
CA LEU A 606 -8.69 -7.27 -0.09
C LEU A 606 -9.65 -7.84 0.95
N ARG A 607 -9.39 -7.53 2.22
CA ARG A 607 -10.10 -8.07 3.36
C ARG A 607 -10.19 -7.03 4.45
N GLU A 608 -10.97 -7.36 5.46
CA GLU A 608 -10.95 -6.57 6.68
C GLU A 608 -9.55 -6.58 7.30
N GLY A 609 -9.10 -5.39 7.70
CA GLY A 609 -7.76 -5.13 8.19
C GLY A 609 -7.76 -3.88 9.07
N LEU A 610 -6.63 -3.62 9.73
CA LEU A 610 -6.48 -2.45 10.61
C LEU A 610 -6.67 -1.14 9.83
N ALA A 611 -7.71 -0.37 10.16
CA ALA A 611 -8.01 0.91 9.51
C ALA A 611 -6.86 1.93 9.64
N GLY A 612 -6.76 2.85 8.68
CA GLY A 612 -5.77 3.92 8.66
C GLY A 612 -4.59 3.64 7.72
N GLU A 613 -3.45 4.21 8.09
CA GLU A 613 -2.19 4.16 7.36
C GLU A 613 -1.61 2.74 7.24
N THR A 614 -0.97 2.44 6.11
CA THR A 614 -0.39 1.12 5.79
C THR A 614 1.14 1.17 5.78
N GLY A 615 1.84 0.68 4.75
CA GLY A 615 3.30 0.60 4.70
C GLY A 615 4.00 1.93 5.07
N PRO A 616 5.10 1.90 5.84
CA PRO A 616 5.88 3.09 6.15
C PRO A 616 6.85 3.44 5.01
N VAL A 617 7.43 4.64 5.05
CA VAL A 617 8.61 4.94 4.23
C VAL A 617 9.83 4.22 4.80
N VAL A 618 10.51 3.43 3.98
CA VAL A 618 11.74 2.71 4.35
C VAL A 618 12.95 3.45 3.77
N TRP A 619 13.98 3.64 4.57
CA TRP A 619 15.22 4.30 4.13
C TRP A 619 16.40 3.90 5.02
N GLY A 620 17.62 4.28 4.64
CA GLY A 620 18.79 4.07 5.48
C GLY A 620 20.08 3.96 4.68
N GLU A 621 21.20 3.93 5.41
CA GLU A 621 22.56 3.76 4.92
C GLU A 621 23.35 2.96 5.96
N PRO A 622 24.43 2.26 5.57
CA PRO A 622 25.25 1.54 6.52
C PRO A 622 25.81 2.40 7.65
N GLY A 623 25.92 1.80 8.84
CA GLY A 623 26.78 2.32 9.89
C GLY A 623 28.26 2.11 9.52
N THR A 624 29.17 3.02 9.85
CA THR A 624 28.95 4.28 10.59
C THR A 624 28.63 5.47 9.69
N ASN A 625 28.60 5.33 8.37
CA ASN A 625 28.37 6.43 7.43
C ASN A 625 27.07 7.19 7.73
N GLY A 626 25.98 6.48 7.98
CA GLY A 626 24.70 7.09 8.38
C GLY A 626 24.81 7.94 9.65
N GLN A 627 25.69 7.56 10.60
CA GLN A 627 25.94 8.35 11.82
C GLN A 627 26.46 9.75 11.50
N HIS A 628 27.27 9.86 10.46
CA HIS A 628 27.89 11.10 10.02
C HIS A 628 27.10 11.83 8.93
N ALA A 629 25.87 11.39 8.64
CA ALA A 629 24.98 12.01 7.66
C ALA A 629 23.69 12.52 8.29
N PHE A 630 22.86 11.63 8.83
CA PHE A 630 21.49 11.96 9.24
C PHE A 630 21.14 11.56 10.69
N PHE A 631 22.06 10.96 11.44
CA PHE A 631 21.80 10.63 12.85
C PHE A 631 21.57 11.87 13.71
N GLN A 632 22.05 13.04 13.30
CA GLN A 632 21.66 14.32 13.91
C GLN A 632 20.14 14.48 13.97
N LEU A 633 19.44 14.22 12.85
CA LEU A 633 17.98 14.24 12.80
C LEU A 633 17.40 13.10 13.63
N LEU A 634 17.98 11.89 13.54
CA LEU A 634 17.51 10.76 14.32
C LEU A 634 17.60 11.00 15.84
N HIS A 635 18.56 11.81 16.33
CA HIS A 635 18.76 12.08 17.76
C HIS A 635 18.07 13.33 18.29
N GLN A 636 18.08 14.43 17.52
CA GLN A 636 17.61 15.74 17.97
C GLN A 636 16.51 16.34 17.09
N GLY A 637 16.09 15.66 16.02
CA GLY A 637 14.96 16.08 15.19
C GLY A 637 13.61 15.95 15.90
N THR A 638 12.59 16.65 15.43
CA THR A 638 11.25 16.65 16.02
C THR A 638 10.38 15.46 15.62
N THR A 639 10.80 14.70 14.61
CA THR A 639 10.16 13.45 14.19
C THR A 639 10.88 12.26 14.82
N VAL A 640 10.13 11.39 15.50
CA VAL A 640 10.65 10.11 15.98
C VAL A 640 10.63 9.12 14.82
N ILE A 641 11.79 8.52 14.54
CA ILE A 641 11.96 7.53 13.48
C ILE A 641 12.53 6.27 14.14
N PRO A 642 11.79 5.15 14.16
CA PRO A 642 12.32 3.87 14.63
C PRO A 642 13.52 3.44 13.79
N VAL A 643 14.56 2.95 14.48
CA VAL A 643 15.81 2.52 13.85
C VAL A 643 15.98 1.01 13.99
N GLU A 644 16.24 0.32 12.88
CA GLU A 644 16.52 -1.10 12.84
C GLU A 644 18.01 -1.29 12.58
N PHE A 645 18.76 -1.71 13.60
CA PHE A 645 20.16 -2.04 13.48
C PHE A 645 20.34 -3.49 13.05
N LEU A 646 21.31 -3.74 12.16
CA LEU A 646 21.78 -5.09 11.84
C LEU A 646 23.29 -5.14 12.06
N VAL A 647 23.81 -6.16 12.74
CA VAL A 647 25.26 -6.26 12.95
C VAL A 647 25.72 -7.71 13.07
N ALA A 648 26.81 -8.05 12.39
CA ALA A 648 27.50 -9.32 12.56
C ALA A 648 28.39 -9.29 13.80
N ALA A 649 28.45 -10.37 14.57
CA ALA A 649 29.37 -10.51 15.69
C ALA A 649 30.83 -10.69 15.25
N ASN A 650 31.05 -11.18 14.02
CA ASN A 650 32.37 -11.40 13.43
C ASN A 650 32.45 -10.79 12.02
N GLY A 651 33.55 -10.08 11.77
CA GLY A 651 33.96 -9.65 10.43
C GLY A 651 34.57 -10.79 9.61
N TRP A 652 34.92 -10.49 8.35
CA TRP A 652 35.56 -11.45 7.46
C TRP A 652 37.09 -11.41 7.52
N GLU A 653 37.66 -10.27 7.90
CA GLU A 653 39.08 -9.93 7.88
C GLU A 653 39.70 -10.00 9.30
N PRO A 654 40.35 -11.11 9.69
CA PRO A 654 40.88 -11.27 11.05
C PRO A 654 41.93 -10.21 11.42
N GLU A 655 42.74 -9.76 10.45
CA GLU A 655 43.75 -8.72 10.62
C GLU A 655 43.14 -7.32 10.88
N LEU A 656 41.87 -7.12 10.51
CA LEU A 656 41.10 -5.89 10.75
C LEU A 656 40.10 -6.05 11.92
N ALA A 657 40.26 -7.04 12.79
CA ALA A 657 39.37 -7.27 13.94
C ALA A 657 39.19 -6.03 14.84
N HIS A 658 40.19 -5.15 14.91
CA HIS A 658 40.11 -3.88 15.64
C HIS A 658 39.11 -2.90 15.00
N HIS A 659 39.01 -2.83 13.67
CA HIS A 659 37.95 -2.07 12.98
C HIS A 659 36.57 -2.64 13.30
N HIS A 660 36.43 -3.97 13.28
CA HIS A 660 35.15 -4.62 13.59
C HIS A 660 34.72 -4.38 15.05
N THR A 661 35.68 -4.36 15.98
CA THR A 661 35.42 -4.01 17.39
C THR A 661 34.89 -2.58 17.53
N LEU A 662 35.49 -1.61 16.82
CA LEU A 662 35.01 -0.23 16.80
C LEU A 662 33.62 -0.10 16.16
N LEU A 663 33.36 -0.87 15.09
CA LEU A 663 32.05 -0.91 14.43
C LEU A 663 30.96 -1.42 15.40
N LEU A 664 31.22 -2.51 16.12
CA LEU A 664 30.34 -3.05 17.15
C LEU A 664 30.09 -2.05 18.27
N ALA A 665 31.15 -1.45 18.81
CA ALA A 665 31.05 -0.43 19.87
C ALA A 665 30.14 0.73 19.43
N ASN A 666 30.29 1.19 18.18
CA ASN A 666 29.46 2.23 17.60
C ASN A 666 28.00 1.80 17.44
N CYS A 667 27.73 0.59 16.95
CA CYS A 667 26.36 0.08 16.83
C CYS A 667 25.64 0.05 18.18
N LEU A 668 26.32 -0.51 19.20
CA LEU A 668 25.77 -0.64 20.55
C LEU A 668 25.58 0.73 21.19
N ALA A 669 26.58 1.61 21.13
CA ALA A 669 26.51 2.96 21.68
C ALA A 669 25.41 3.81 21.04
N GLN A 670 25.18 3.70 19.73
CA GLN A 670 24.09 4.41 19.07
C GLN A 670 22.71 3.90 19.51
N SER A 671 22.55 2.58 19.66
CA SER A 671 21.30 2.01 20.18
C SER A 671 21.02 2.45 21.62
N GLU A 672 22.06 2.56 22.44
CA GLU A 672 21.96 3.05 23.82
C GLU A 672 21.66 4.56 23.87
N ALA A 673 22.36 5.37 23.08
CA ALA A 673 22.18 6.81 23.03
C ALA A 673 20.76 7.21 22.59
N LEU A 674 20.20 6.50 21.60
CA LEU A 674 18.81 6.69 21.15
C LEU A 674 17.80 6.45 22.28
N MET A 675 18.04 5.46 23.14
CA MET A 675 17.20 5.14 24.28
C MET A 675 17.39 6.13 25.43
N ALA A 676 18.63 6.29 25.90
CA ALA A 676 18.93 7.01 27.15
C ALA A 676 18.81 8.54 26.98
N GLY A 677 19.34 9.07 25.88
CA GLY A 677 19.53 10.51 25.72
C GLY A 677 20.52 11.10 26.73
N ARG A 678 20.41 12.42 26.93
CA ARG A 678 21.16 13.21 27.89
C ARG A 678 20.36 14.48 28.18
N THR A 679 19.99 14.72 29.41
CA THR A 679 19.23 15.91 29.82
C THR A 679 20.06 17.19 29.68
N GLU A 680 19.40 18.34 29.63
CA GLU A 680 20.06 19.64 29.64
C GLU A 680 20.91 19.84 30.91
N ALA A 681 20.40 19.41 32.07
CA ALA A 681 21.13 19.48 33.33
C ALA A 681 22.42 18.64 33.29
N GLU A 682 22.35 17.40 32.81
CA GLU A 682 23.54 16.55 32.64
C GLU A 682 24.53 17.17 31.65
N ALA A 683 24.06 17.72 30.53
CA ALA A 683 24.92 18.38 29.56
C ALA A 683 25.61 19.62 30.15
N TYR A 684 24.91 20.39 30.99
CA TYR A 684 25.46 21.52 31.73
C TYR A 684 26.54 21.06 32.71
N GLU A 685 26.24 20.09 33.58
CA GLU A 685 27.18 19.58 34.59
C GLU A 685 28.44 18.98 33.95
N MET A 686 28.29 18.23 32.85
CA MET A 686 29.43 17.73 32.07
C MET A 686 30.33 18.88 31.58
N MET A 687 29.74 19.98 31.11
CA MET A 687 30.50 21.13 30.64
C MET A 687 31.24 21.86 31.76
N ILE A 688 30.62 21.98 32.93
CA ILE A 688 31.27 22.56 34.10
C ILE A 688 32.45 21.68 34.54
N ALA A 689 32.26 20.35 34.56
CA ALA A 689 33.32 19.40 34.87
C ALA A 689 34.48 19.46 33.86
N ASP A 690 34.19 19.71 32.58
CA ASP A 690 35.18 19.93 31.51
C ASP A 690 35.87 21.32 31.58
N GLY A 691 35.58 22.13 32.60
CA GLY A 691 36.19 23.44 32.82
C GLY A 691 35.63 24.57 31.93
N LYS A 692 34.44 24.41 31.36
CA LYS A 692 33.78 25.47 30.57
C LYS A 692 33.23 26.58 31.48
N PRO A 693 33.33 27.86 31.08
CA PRO A 693 32.70 28.95 31.81
C PRO A 693 31.19 28.74 31.96
N GLU A 694 30.63 29.07 33.11
CA GLU A 694 29.21 28.88 33.41
C GLU A 694 28.28 29.50 32.36
N ALA A 695 28.59 30.71 31.90
CA ALA A 695 27.80 31.38 30.86
C ALA A 695 27.83 30.61 29.52
N GLU A 696 28.95 30.00 29.16
CA GLU A 696 29.06 29.14 27.97
C GLU A 696 28.30 27.84 28.17
N ALA A 697 28.44 27.20 29.34
CA ALA A 697 27.74 25.97 29.69
C ALA A 697 26.23 26.15 29.66
N ARG A 698 25.69 27.20 30.30
CA ARG A 698 24.24 27.51 30.27
C ARG A 698 23.72 27.74 28.86
N ARG A 699 24.50 28.44 28.01
CA ARG A 699 24.11 28.72 26.63
C ARG A 699 24.10 27.47 25.74
N LEU A 700 25.05 26.54 25.95
CA LEU A 700 25.23 25.37 25.08
C LEU A 700 24.50 24.12 25.58
N ALA A 701 24.17 24.02 26.87
CA ALA A 701 23.51 22.85 27.44
C ALA A 701 22.20 22.44 26.70
N PRO A 702 21.29 23.37 26.33
CA PRO A 702 20.09 22.99 25.57
C PRO A 702 20.40 22.36 24.21
N HIS A 703 21.47 22.82 23.55
CA HIS A 703 21.91 22.30 22.24
C HIS A 703 22.64 20.96 22.34
N ARG A 704 23.19 20.65 23.52
CA ARG A 704 23.86 19.38 23.83
C ARG A 704 22.94 18.39 24.55
N ALA A 705 21.68 18.73 24.75
CA ALA A 705 20.66 17.83 25.27
C ALA A 705 20.14 16.88 24.17
N PHE A 706 19.91 15.64 24.55
CA PHE A 706 19.36 14.57 23.70
C PHE A 706 18.12 14.05 24.41
N ALA A 707 16.95 14.12 23.75
CA ALA A 707 15.70 13.71 24.37
C ALA A 707 15.69 12.21 24.79
N GLY A 708 16.50 11.39 24.12
CA GLY A 708 16.43 9.94 24.23
C GLY A 708 15.03 9.47 23.82
N ASP A 709 14.60 8.34 24.37
CA ASP A 709 13.26 7.77 24.14
C ASP A 709 12.94 7.54 22.65
N ARG A 710 13.96 7.19 21.88
CA ARG A 710 13.85 6.90 20.45
C ARG A 710 13.97 5.39 20.21
N PRO A 711 12.94 4.74 19.66
CA PRO A 711 12.90 3.29 19.61
C PRO A 711 13.91 2.73 18.60
N SER A 712 14.58 1.65 18.99
CA SER A 712 15.40 0.86 18.08
C SER A 712 15.25 -0.64 18.30
N THR A 713 15.55 -1.42 17.26
CA THR A 713 15.74 -2.86 17.33
C THR A 713 17.15 -3.21 16.90
N THR A 714 17.64 -4.39 17.29
CA THR A 714 18.95 -4.89 16.85
C THR A 714 18.83 -6.35 16.44
N LEU A 715 19.11 -6.61 15.17
CA LEU A 715 19.29 -7.96 14.63
C LEU A 715 20.79 -8.28 14.64
N MET A 716 21.19 -9.21 15.50
CA MET A 716 22.58 -9.66 15.62
C MET A 716 22.70 -11.11 15.14
N TYR A 717 23.76 -11.43 14.41
CA TYR A 717 24.03 -12.76 13.88
C TYR A 717 25.53 -13.04 13.86
N ARG A 718 25.96 -14.30 13.66
CA ARG A 718 27.37 -14.66 13.80
C ARG A 718 28.28 -13.98 12.78
N ARG A 719 27.95 -14.05 11.49
CA ARG A 719 28.69 -13.48 10.36
C ARG A 719 27.76 -13.34 9.16
N LEU A 720 27.99 -12.35 8.29
CA LEU A 720 27.26 -12.23 7.03
C LEU A 720 27.82 -13.18 5.97
N ASP A 721 27.30 -14.41 5.94
CA ASP A 721 27.57 -15.43 4.92
C ASP A 721 26.32 -15.71 4.06
N PRO A 722 26.40 -16.53 2.98
CA PRO A 722 25.25 -16.78 2.10
C PRO A 722 24.03 -17.28 2.87
N PHE A 723 24.20 -18.24 3.78
CA PHE A 723 23.13 -18.75 4.63
C PHE A 723 22.49 -17.64 5.49
N THR A 724 23.30 -16.79 6.11
CA THR A 724 22.79 -15.70 6.95
C THR A 724 22.10 -14.61 6.14
N LEU A 725 22.62 -14.27 4.96
CA LEU A 725 21.93 -13.34 4.05
C LEU A 725 20.58 -13.90 3.62
N GLY A 726 20.50 -15.20 3.30
CA GLY A 726 19.25 -15.88 2.97
C GLY A 726 18.21 -15.75 4.07
N ARG A 727 18.62 -15.97 5.33
CA ARG A 727 17.76 -15.75 6.51
C ARG A 727 17.30 -14.31 6.64
N ILE A 728 18.18 -13.32 6.43
CA ILE A 728 17.86 -11.89 6.55
C ILE A 728 16.82 -11.48 5.49
N VAL A 729 17.02 -11.87 4.23
CA VAL A 729 16.08 -11.50 3.16
C VAL A 729 14.71 -12.14 3.42
N ALA A 730 14.66 -13.44 3.70
CA ALA A 730 13.41 -14.14 4.02
C ALA A 730 12.71 -13.61 5.28
N LEU A 731 13.48 -13.17 6.30
CA LEU A 731 12.94 -12.51 7.50
C LEU A 731 12.12 -11.27 7.13
N TYR A 732 12.65 -10.43 6.24
CA TYR A 732 11.96 -9.23 5.79
C TYR A 732 10.81 -9.51 4.82
N GLU A 733 10.91 -10.53 3.96
CA GLU A 733 9.79 -10.98 3.12
C GLU A 733 8.59 -11.39 3.97
N HIS A 734 8.81 -12.23 4.99
CA HIS A 734 7.76 -12.68 5.89
C HIS A 734 7.24 -11.58 6.81
N ARG A 735 8.10 -10.63 7.21
CA ARG A 735 7.65 -9.43 7.91
C ARG A 735 6.63 -8.66 7.07
N VAL A 736 6.96 -8.37 5.81
CA VAL A 736 6.09 -7.64 4.87
C VAL A 736 4.77 -8.39 4.67
N PHE A 737 4.80 -9.72 4.56
CA PHE A 737 3.61 -10.56 4.53
C PHE A 737 2.73 -10.37 5.79
N VAL A 738 3.31 -10.42 7.00
CA VAL A 738 2.56 -10.29 8.26
C VAL A 738 1.94 -8.90 8.41
N GLU A 739 2.70 -7.84 8.09
CA GLU A 739 2.18 -6.46 8.14
C GLU A 739 1.03 -6.27 7.14
N GLY A 740 1.22 -6.71 5.89
CA GLY A 740 0.19 -6.68 4.87
C GLY A 740 -1.05 -7.47 5.26
N ALA A 741 -0.86 -8.59 5.97
CA ALA A 741 -1.93 -9.39 6.49
C ALA A 741 -2.77 -8.68 7.56
N ILE A 742 -2.12 -8.00 8.50
CA ILE A 742 -2.77 -7.20 9.54
C ILE A 742 -3.50 -5.99 8.93
N TRP A 743 -2.93 -5.35 7.91
CA TRP A 743 -3.58 -4.27 7.19
C TRP A 743 -4.64 -4.76 6.19
N GLY A 744 -4.72 -6.05 5.89
CA GLY A 744 -5.69 -6.58 4.93
C GLY A 744 -5.48 -6.08 3.49
N VAL A 745 -4.25 -5.66 3.15
CA VAL A 745 -3.87 -5.22 1.80
C VAL A 745 -3.34 -6.39 0.96
N ASN A 746 -3.24 -6.20 -0.36
CA ASN A 746 -2.53 -7.13 -1.22
C ASN A 746 -1.03 -6.79 -1.26
N SER A 747 -0.18 -7.60 -0.65
CA SER A 747 1.28 -7.38 -0.65
C SER A 747 1.97 -7.79 -1.96
N PHE A 748 1.24 -8.38 -2.91
CA PHE A 748 1.83 -9.08 -4.04
C PHE A 748 1.49 -8.50 -5.42
N ASP A 749 0.57 -7.53 -5.49
CA ASP A 749 0.30 -6.73 -6.69
C ASP A 749 1.08 -5.39 -6.70
N GLN A 750 0.98 -4.63 -7.79
CA GLN A 750 1.59 -3.28 -7.91
C GLN A 750 0.89 -2.37 -8.95
N TRP A 751 -0.45 -2.30 -8.96
CA TRP A 751 -1.21 -1.49 -9.93
C TRP A 751 -0.80 0.00 -10.01
N GLY A 752 -0.21 0.54 -8.93
CA GLY A 752 0.24 1.93 -8.86
C GLY A 752 1.30 2.34 -9.90
N VAL A 753 2.00 1.39 -10.54
CA VAL A 753 3.05 1.70 -11.54
C VAL A 753 2.51 1.94 -12.95
N GLU A 754 1.24 1.61 -13.24
CA GLU A 754 0.71 1.57 -14.61
C GLU A 754 0.46 2.96 -15.21
N LEU A 755 -0.02 3.90 -14.40
CA LEU A 755 -0.36 5.24 -14.86
C LEU A 755 0.87 5.96 -15.41
N GLY A 756 1.99 5.91 -14.69
CA GLY A 756 3.25 6.51 -15.11
C GLY A 756 3.74 5.94 -16.44
N LYS A 757 3.70 4.61 -16.61
CA LYS A 757 4.09 3.93 -17.86
C LYS A 757 3.20 4.35 -19.04
N THR A 758 1.89 4.43 -18.81
CA THR A 758 0.92 4.84 -19.83
C THR A 758 1.16 6.28 -20.29
N LEU A 759 1.38 7.18 -19.33
CA LEU A 759 1.65 8.59 -19.60
C LEU A 759 3.00 8.79 -20.30
N ALA A 760 4.05 8.10 -19.87
CA ALA A 760 5.38 8.18 -20.49
C ALA A 760 5.34 7.76 -21.96
N LYS A 761 4.69 6.64 -22.28
CA LYS A 761 4.52 6.16 -23.67
C LYS A 761 3.74 7.16 -24.54
N ALA A 762 2.76 7.85 -23.96
CA ALA A 762 2.02 8.89 -24.67
C ALA A 762 2.80 10.22 -24.82
N LEU A 763 3.77 10.48 -23.94
CA LEU A 763 4.58 11.70 -23.93
C LEU A 763 5.83 11.60 -24.80
N GLU A 764 6.38 10.40 -24.99
CA GLU A 764 7.58 10.16 -25.81
C GLU A 764 7.54 10.85 -27.19
N PRO A 765 6.51 10.67 -28.05
CA PRO A 765 6.45 11.35 -29.34
C PRO A 765 6.26 12.87 -29.23
N MET A 766 5.82 13.39 -28.07
CA MET A 766 5.76 14.83 -27.82
C MET A 766 7.13 15.37 -27.42
N VAL A 767 7.88 14.59 -26.64
CA VAL A 767 9.26 14.90 -26.23
C VAL A 767 10.21 14.90 -27.42
N THR A 768 10.01 14.04 -28.42
CA THR A 768 10.82 14.01 -29.66
C THR A 768 10.39 15.06 -30.69
N GLY A 769 9.26 15.74 -30.47
CA GLY A 769 8.71 16.74 -31.40
C GLY A 769 7.93 16.14 -32.58
N GLU A 770 7.69 14.83 -32.58
CA GLU A 770 6.87 14.16 -33.59
C GLU A 770 5.38 14.53 -33.49
N THR A 771 4.92 14.91 -32.30
CA THR A 771 3.53 15.28 -32.04
C THR A 771 3.42 16.52 -31.13
N SER A 772 2.30 17.24 -31.25
CA SER A 772 2.01 18.41 -30.42
C SER A 772 1.69 18.02 -28.97
N ALA A 773 2.09 18.86 -28.02
CA ALA A 773 1.70 18.77 -26.61
C ALA A 773 0.32 19.40 -26.32
N GLU A 774 -0.42 19.83 -27.35
CA GLU A 774 -1.78 20.37 -27.22
C GLU A 774 -2.72 19.35 -26.54
N GLY A 775 -3.49 19.81 -25.55
CA GLY A 775 -4.36 18.96 -24.74
C GLY A 775 -3.70 18.37 -23.48
N LYS A 776 -2.39 18.57 -23.27
CA LYS A 776 -1.78 18.37 -21.95
C LYS A 776 -2.08 19.53 -21.01
N ASP A 777 -1.92 19.30 -19.71
CA ASP A 777 -2.03 20.38 -18.72
C ASP A 777 -0.95 21.45 -18.97
N GLY A 778 -1.21 22.66 -18.48
CA GLY A 778 -0.34 23.82 -18.73
C GLY A 778 1.10 23.63 -18.25
N SER A 779 1.34 22.82 -17.22
CA SER A 779 2.70 22.52 -16.75
C SER A 779 3.41 21.57 -17.69
N THR A 780 2.80 20.43 -18.03
CA THR A 780 3.40 19.43 -18.92
C THR A 780 3.68 20.02 -20.30
N ALA A 781 2.74 20.76 -20.86
CA ALA A 781 2.92 21.44 -22.14
C ALA A 781 4.04 22.49 -22.07
N GLY A 782 4.08 23.30 -21.01
CA GLY A 782 5.13 24.30 -20.80
C GLY A 782 6.52 23.69 -20.66
N LEU A 783 6.64 22.54 -19.97
CA LEU A 783 7.91 21.82 -19.83
C LEU A 783 8.39 21.21 -21.15
N ILE A 784 7.48 20.67 -21.98
CA ILE A 784 7.84 20.17 -23.32
C ILE A 784 8.34 21.33 -24.19
N ALA A 785 7.65 22.48 -24.18
CA ALA A 785 8.09 23.65 -24.92
C ALA A 785 9.47 24.16 -24.45
N ALA A 786 9.69 24.22 -23.13
CA ALA A 786 10.98 24.60 -22.56
C ALA A 786 12.08 23.61 -22.94
N LEU A 787 11.80 22.30 -22.93
CA LEU A 787 12.73 21.25 -23.36
C LEU A 787 13.14 21.43 -24.83
N HIS A 788 12.18 21.67 -25.72
CA HIS A 788 12.47 21.89 -27.14
C HIS A 788 13.33 23.13 -27.35
N ALA A 789 13.02 24.24 -26.68
CA ALA A 789 13.82 25.46 -26.74
C ALA A 789 15.26 25.26 -26.25
N LEU A 790 15.47 24.44 -25.21
CA LEU A 790 16.80 24.11 -24.69
C LEU A 790 17.63 23.20 -25.61
N ARG A 791 17.00 22.50 -26.58
CA ARG A 791 17.71 21.67 -27.57
C ARG A 791 18.11 22.43 -28.82
N GLU A 792 17.43 23.55 -29.10
CA GLU A 792 17.69 24.39 -30.26
C GLU A 792 18.79 25.44 -30.03
N GLY A 793 19.01 25.82 -28.76
CA GLY A 793 20.11 26.70 -28.34
C GLY A 793 21.38 25.92 -28.01
#